data_AF-A0A4D6NHY3-F1
#
_entry.id   AF-A0A4D6NHY3-F1
#
_cell.length_a   1.000
_cell.length_b   1.000
_cell.length_c   1.000
_cell.angle_alpha   90.00
_cell.angle_beta   90.00
_cell.angle_gamma   90.00
#
_symmetry.space_group_name_H-M   'P 1'
#
loop_
_entity.id
_entity.type
_entity.pdbx_description
1 polymer ?
#
loop_
_entity_poly.entity_id
_entity_poly.type
_entity_poly.pdbx_seq_one_letter_code
_entity_poly.pdbx_strand_id
1 'polypeptide(L)'
;MKEQVLRFTLVFLFICVCGVIATPPEDPIQCASKNTKCTITNTYGMFPDRATCNASEVVYPTSEEELVAAVASASKNKRKVKVATRFSHSITKLACTDGENGLLISTKNLNKILNIDAKEGTMTVQSGVSLREIMAAAADAGLALPYAPYWWGLTIGGMMGTGAHGSTLWGKGSAVHEYVVELRIVTPSGPKDGYAKVRTLDESDPSLNAARVSLGVLGVLSQVTLKLQPLFKRSITYVTKNDSDLGDELLTFGTKHEFADVMWYPSQKKAVYRIDDRVPVSANGTGLYNFFPFRSTPSVALAVVRSTEELQEALHDANGKCISAKLITGLLSGIAYGLTNNGIFRGYPVVGYSNRMQASGTCLDSFHDDLITACPWDPRIKGEFFFQTTFSIPMSDVKNFVEDVQKLVELEPKSLCGLEMENGILMRYVTASSAYLGKSEDAVDLIKRSITYVTKNDSDLGDELLTFGRKHEFGDVMWYPSHKKAVYRIDDRVSVNASGNGLYNFFPFRSTPSIALAIVRSTEELDEALHYANGKCIAAKLITALLSSIAYGLTNNGHFHGYPVVGYSHRMQASGTCLDSYHDDLITACPWDPRIKGEFFHQTTFSIPLSDVKNFVKDVQKLVELEPKSLCGLEMENGILMRYIENPLDLGFSVFC
;
A
#
# COMPACT_ATOMS: atom_id res chain seq x y z
N MET A 1 -43.55 -50.03 -10.56
CA MET A 1 -42.70 -49.00 -9.90
C MET A 1 -41.36 -49.61 -9.47
N LYS A 2 -40.45 -49.92 -10.40
CA LYS A 2 -39.07 -50.38 -10.09
C LYS A 2 -37.97 -49.69 -10.93
N GLU A 3 -38.31 -48.67 -11.72
CA GLU A 3 -37.38 -47.98 -12.64
C GLU A 3 -37.04 -46.54 -12.23
N GLN A 4 -37.65 -45.98 -11.18
CA GLN A 4 -37.31 -44.63 -10.67
C GLN A 4 -36.32 -44.65 -9.49
N VAL A 5 -35.97 -45.83 -8.95
CA VAL A 5 -34.99 -45.98 -7.86
C VAL A 5 -33.56 -46.20 -8.41
N LEU A 6 -33.42 -46.59 -9.68
CA LEU A 6 -32.13 -46.95 -10.30
C LEU A 6 -31.39 -45.77 -10.97
N ARG A 7 -31.70 -44.52 -10.58
CA ARG A 7 -30.98 -43.30 -11.05
C ARG A 7 -30.40 -42.42 -9.95
N PHE A 8 -30.54 -42.80 -8.67
CA PHE A 8 -30.00 -42.05 -7.53
C PHE A 8 -28.82 -42.73 -6.79
N THR A 9 -28.40 -43.91 -7.24
CA THR A 9 -27.40 -44.75 -6.53
C THR A 9 -26.14 -45.00 -7.36
N LEU A 10 -25.78 -44.08 -8.27
CA LEU A 10 -24.63 -44.21 -9.17
C LEU A 10 -23.81 -42.91 -9.32
N VAL A 11 -23.83 -42.06 -8.28
CA VAL A 11 -22.95 -40.89 -8.12
C VAL A 11 -22.03 -41.03 -6.89
N PHE A 12 -22.28 -42.02 -6.03
CA PHE A 12 -21.32 -42.47 -5.01
C PHE A 12 -20.36 -43.51 -5.62
N LEU A 13 -19.07 -43.39 -5.30
CA LEU A 13 -17.95 -44.20 -5.81
C LEU A 13 -17.69 -44.10 -7.32
N PHE A 14 -17.29 -42.91 -7.81
CA PHE A 14 -16.09 -42.80 -8.65
C PHE A 14 -15.50 -41.38 -8.67
N ILE A 15 -14.60 -41.08 -7.72
CA ILE A 15 -13.41 -40.22 -7.86
C ILE A 15 -12.49 -40.61 -6.70
N CYS A 16 -11.36 -41.22 -7.03
CA CYS A 16 -10.23 -41.37 -6.12
C CYS A 16 -9.15 -40.37 -6.56
N VAL A 17 -8.51 -39.70 -5.59
CA VAL A 17 -7.32 -38.85 -5.80
C VAL A 17 -7.56 -37.69 -6.79
N CYS A 18 -8.48 -36.80 -6.45
CA CYS A 18 -8.31 -35.36 -6.72
C CYS A 18 -7.93 -34.68 -5.41
N GLY A 19 -6.99 -33.73 -5.45
CA GLY A 19 -6.52 -33.02 -4.26
C GLY A 19 -7.62 -32.16 -3.63
N VAL A 20 -7.50 -31.87 -2.33
CA VAL A 20 -8.34 -30.86 -1.66
C VAL A 20 -7.89 -29.49 -2.15
N ILE A 21 -8.73 -28.83 -2.95
CA ILE A 21 -8.50 -27.50 -3.49
C ILE A 21 -9.44 -26.53 -2.76
N ALA A 22 -8.86 -25.51 -2.13
CA ALA A 22 -9.57 -24.42 -1.46
C ALA A 22 -9.74 -23.22 -2.41
N THR A 23 -10.53 -22.21 -2.03
CA THR A 23 -10.69 -20.95 -2.81
C THR A 23 -9.98 -19.75 -2.16
N PRO A 24 -8.66 -19.81 -1.86
CA PRO A 24 -7.94 -18.60 -1.51
C PRO A 24 -7.85 -17.68 -2.75
N PRO A 25 -7.44 -16.42 -2.58
CA PRO A 25 -7.06 -15.54 -3.68
C PRO A 25 -6.10 -16.25 -4.64
N GLU A 26 -6.24 -15.95 -5.93
CA GLU A 26 -5.45 -16.58 -6.98
C GLU A 26 -3.94 -16.31 -6.80
N ASP A 27 -3.09 -17.10 -7.47
CA ASP A 27 -1.66 -16.82 -7.46
C ASP A 27 -1.42 -15.40 -8.00
N PRO A 28 -0.73 -14.52 -7.24
CA PRO A 28 -0.45 -13.16 -7.69
C PRO A 28 0.50 -13.13 -8.90
N ILE A 29 1.09 -14.26 -9.32
CA ILE A 29 1.91 -14.39 -10.52
C ILE A 29 1.13 -15.12 -11.61
N GLN A 30 0.92 -14.45 -12.74
CA GLN A 30 0.15 -14.96 -13.88
C GLN A 30 1.05 -14.98 -15.13
N CYS A 31 1.14 -16.10 -15.84
CA CYS A 31 2.12 -16.26 -16.93
C CYS A 31 1.47 -16.76 -18.23
N ALA A 32 1.69 -16.04 -19.34
CA ALA A 32 1.09 -16.37 -20.63
C ALA A 32 1.61 -17.69 -21.25
N SER A 33 2.81 -18.16 -20.87
CA SER A 33 3.30 -19.47 -21.30
C SER A 33 4.30 -20.07 -20.31
N LYS A 34 3.90 -21.12 -19.59
CA LYS A 34 4.76 -22.03 -18.81
C LYS A 34 5.94 -21.33 -18.10
N ASN A 35 5.61 -20.43 -17.17
CA ASN A 35 6.54 -19.61 -16.36
C ASN A 35 7.30 -18.49 -17.11
N THR A 36 6.92 -18.15 -18.34
CA THR A 36 7.47 -17.02 -19.12
C THR A 36 6.36 -16.03 -19.50
N LYS A 37 6.75 -14.78 -19.77
CA LYS A 37 5.84 -13.64 -20.01
C LYS A 37 4.81 -13.53 -18.88
N CYS A 38 5.34 -13.24 -17.69
CA CYS A 38 4.57 -13.19 -16.47
C CYS A 38 4.23 -11.76 -16.06
N THR A 39 3.12 -11.61 -15.35
CA THR A 39 2.76 -10.43 -14.58
C THR A 39 2.79 -10.79 -13.10
N ILE A 40 3.03 -9.81 -12.23
CA ILE A 40 2.79 -9.92 -10.80
C ILE A 40 1.89 -8.80 -10.31
N THR A 41 1.01 -9.14 -9.38
CA THR A 41 0.13 -8.22 -8.65
C THR A 41 0.33 -8.39 -7.13
N ASN A 42 -0.51 -7.74 -6.33
CA ASN A 42 -0.67 -8.04 -4.90
C ASN A 42 -1.94 -8.89 -4.68
N THR A 43 -2.24 -9.28 -3.44
CA THR A 43 -3.47 -10.05 -3.14
C THR A 43 -4.78 -9.34 -3.52
N TYR A 44 -4.74 -8.03 -3.81
CA TYR A 44 -5.86 -7.17 -4.22
C TYR A 44 -6.01 -7.07 -5.75
N GLY A 45 -5.22 -7.84 -6.51
CA GLY A 45 -5.21 -7.86 -7.97
C GLY A 45 -4.59 -6.63 -8.65
N MET A 46 -4.26 -5.56 -7.92
CA MET A 46 -3.60 -4.38 -8.49
C MET A 46 -2.79 -3.58 -7.46
N PHE A 47 -1.65 -3.06 -7.90
CA PHE A 47 -0.90 -2.05 -7.15
C PHE A 47 -1.61 -0.68 -7.23
N PRO A 48 -1.34 0.28 -6.31
CA PRO A 48 -2.05 1.55 -6.23
C PRO A 48 -2.03 2.41 -7.50
N ASP A 49 -0.93 2.38 -8.25
CA ASP A 49 -0.77 3.06 -9.55
C ASP A 49 -1.42 2.30 -10.73
N ARG A 50 -2.02 1.14 -10.45
CA ARG A 50 -2.66 0.19 -11.38
C ARG A 50 -1.80 -0.36 -12.51
N ALA A 51 -0.52 0.00 -12.60
CA ALA A 51 0.35 -0.47 -13.66
C ALA A 51 0.85 -1.90 -13.36
N THR A 52 0.51 -2.84 -14.25
CA THR A 52 0.92 -4.25 -14.21
C THR A 52 2.43 -4.40 -14.15
N CYS A 53 2.94 -5.21 -13.20
CA CYS A 53 4.37 -5.46 -13.09
C CYS A 53 4.76 -6.67 -13.94
N ASN A 54 5.37 -6.42 -15.09
CA ASN A 54 5.83 -7.45 -16.02
C ASN A 54 7.16 -8.06 -15.58
N ALA A 55 7.33 -9.36 -15.82
CA ALA A 55 8.57 -10.10 -15.66
C ALA A 55 8.70 -11.17 -16.78
N SER A 56 9.87 -11.23 -17.41
CA SER A 56 10.16 -12.19 -18.49
C SER A 56 9.94 -13.65 -18.07
N GLU A 57 10.18 -13.97 -16.80
CA GLU A 57 10.19 -15.33 -16.27
C GLU A 57 9.90 -15.35 -14.76
N VAL A 58 9.36 -16.47 -14.27
CA VAL A 58 9.30 -16.83 -12.85
C VAL A 58 9.93 -18.20 -12.59
N VAL A 59 10.60 -18.36 -11.46
CA VAL A 59 11.04 -19.67 -10.95
C VAL A 59 10.45 -19.98 -9.58
N TYR A 60 10.22 -21.26 -9.33
CA TYR A 60 9.50 -21.78 -8.15
C TYR A 60 10.36 -22.82 -7.40
N PRO A 61 11.51 -22.44 -6.82
CA PRO A 61 12.43 -23.37 -6.16
C PRO A 61 11.75 -24.13 -5.00
N THR A 62 12.15 -25.39 -4.83
CA THR A 62 11.66 -26.33 -3.82
C THR A 62 12.74 -26.69 -2.78
N SER A 63 13.99 -26.31 -3.04
CA SER A 63 15.17 -26.49 -2.18
C SER A 63 16.09 -25.25 -2.20
N GLU A 64 17.06 -25.21 -1.30
CA GLU A 64 18.05 -24.12 -1.25
C GLU A 64 19.00 -24.16 -2.45
N GLU A 65 19.31 -25.35 -2.96
CA GLU A 65 20.17 -25.57 -4.12
C GLU A 65 19.52 -25.03 -5.40
N GLU A 66 18.21 -25.25 -5.58
CA GLU A 66 17.44 -24.66 -6.69
C GLU A 66 17.37 -23.13 -6.59
N LEU A 67 17.27 -22.59 -5.38
CA LEU A 67 17.32 -21.15 -5.13
C LEU A 67 18.71 -20.56 -5.44
N VAL A 68 19.79 -21.23 -5.03
CA VAL A 68 21.17 -20.86 -5.39
C VAL A 68 21.37 -20.89 -6.90
N ALA A 69 20.89 -21.93 -7.59
CA ALA A 69 20.95 -22.01 -9.04
C ALA A 69 20.19 -20.87 -9.75
N ALA A 70 19.02 -20.49 -9.23
CA ALA A 70 18.24 -19.36 -9.74
C ALA A 70 18.98 -18.02 -9.60
N VAL A 71 19.49 -17.71 -8.39
CA VAL A 71 20.23 -16.46 -8.13
C VAL A 71 21.56 -16.43 -8.90
N ALA A 72 22.24 -17.57 -9.04
CA ALA A 72 23.47 -17.69 -9.82
C ALA A 72 23.21 -17.45 -11.32
N SER A 73 22.16 -18.06 -11.88
CA SER A 73 21.74 -17.84 -13.27
C SER A 73 21.39 -16.38 -13.54
N ALA A 74 20.60 -15.75 -12.67
CA ALA A 74 20.25 -14.34 -12.82
C ALA A 74 21.47 -13.43 -12.75
N SER A 75 22.36 -13.65 -11.76
CA SER A 75 23.57 -12.84 -11.54
C SER A 75 24.57 -13.00 -12.69
N LYS A 76 24.78 -14.23 -13.19
CA LYS A 76 25.60 -14.51 -14.38
C LYS A 76 25.09 -13.79 -15.63
N ASN A 77 23.76 -13.76 -15.81
CA ASN A 77 23.09 -13.11 -16.93
C ASN A 77 22.77 -11.62 -16.69
N LYS A 78 23.22 -11.03 -15.57
CA LYS A 78 22.98 -9.64 -15.15
C LYS A 78 21.49 -9.23 -15.08
N ARG A 79 20.58 -10.18 -14.86
CA ARG A 79 19.13 -9.93 -14.78
C ARG A 79 18.76 -9.35 -13.42
N LYS A 80 17.79 -8.43 -13.41
CA LYS A 80 17.15 -7.92 -12.19
C LYS A 80 16.27 -9.02 -11.59
N VAL A 81 16.31 -9.15 -10.26
CA VAL A 81 15.59 -10.19 -9.52
C VAL A 81 14.69 -9.55 -8.47
N LYS A 82 13.49 -10.10 -8.30
CA LYS A 82 12.63 -9.83 -7.14
C LYS A 82 12.08 -11.12 -6.55
N VAL A 83 11.77 -11.06 -5.26
CA VAL A 83 11.17 -12.17 -4.51
C VAL A 83 9.68 -11.96 -4.42
N ALA A 84 8.91 -12.95 -4.87
CA ALA A 84 7.47 -13.00 -4.72
C ALA A 84 7.11 -13.97 -3.58
N THR A 85 6.18 -13.55 -2.72
CA THR A 85 5.63 -14.43 -1.67
C THR A 85 4.27 -14.97 -2.08
N ARG A 86 3.85 -16.09 -1.48
CA ARG A 86 2.65 -16.88 -1.87
C ARG A 86 1.38 -16.06 -2.16
N PHE A 87 1.17 -14.93 -1.48
CA PHE A 87 0.01 -14.05 -1.68
C PHE A 87 0.37 -12.60 -2.05
N SER A 88 1.67 -12.25 -2.15
CA SER A 88 2.13 -10.89 -2.51
C SER A 88 1.39 -9.77 -1.74
N HIS A 89 1.18 -9.93 -0.43
CA HIS A 89 0.34 -9.05 0.40
C HIS A 89 1.01 -7.68 0.74
N SER A 90 1.83 -7.15 -0.16
CA SER A 90 2.37 -5.79 -0.10
C SER A 90 1.45 -4.85 -0.87
N ILE A 91 1.04 -3.73 -0.26
CA ILE A 91 0.32 -2.67 -0.97
C ILE A 91 1.25 -2.04 -2.03
N THR A 92 2.52 -1.82 -1.70
CA THR A 92 3.50 -1.24 -2.62
C THR A 92 4.09 -2.27 -3.58
N LYS A 93 4.66 -1.78 -4.69
CA LYS A 93 5.35 -2.54 -5.76
C LYS A 93 6.65 -3.25 -5.35
N LEU A 94 6.78 -3.67 -4.10
CA LEU A 94 7.99 -4.25 -3.53
C LEU A 94 8.51 -5.48 -4.32
N ALA A 95 7.59 -6.31 -4.84
CA ALA A 95 7.89 -7.51 -5.62
C ALA A 95 8.04 -7.27 -7.14
N CYS A 96 7.87 -6.03 -7.63
CA CYS A 96 7.94 -5.71 -9.05
C CYS A 96 9.38 -5.57 -9.56
N THR A 97 9.71 -6.26 -10.66
CA THR A 97 11.01 -6.15 -11.31
C THR A 97 11.16 -4.92 -12.19
N ASP A 98 12.36 -4.35 -12.25
CA ASP A 98 12.68 -3.24 -13.15
C ASP A 98 12.71 -3.72 -14.61
N GLY A 99 11.70 -3.35 -15.40
CA GLY A 99 11.62 -3.63 -16.83
C GLY A 99 11.34 -5.10 -17.19
N GLU A 100 11.10 -5.35 -18.47
CA GLU A 100 10.57 -6.64 -18.96
C GLU A 100 11.50 -7.83 -18.71
N ASN A 101 12.82 -7.64 -18.74
CA ASN A 101 13.82 -8.70 -18.59
C ASN A 101 14.01 -9.22 -17.14
N GLY A 102 13.18 -8.75 -16.20
CA GLY A 102 13.18 -9.18 -14.81
C GLY A 102 12.88 -10.67 -14.60
N LEU A 103 13.46 -11.24 -13.55
CA LEU A 103 13.16 -12.57 -13.02
C LEU A 103 12.42 -12.47 -11.68
N LEU A 104 11.29 -13.16 -11.56
CA LEU A 104 10.63 -13.40 -10.28
C LEU A 104 11.12 -14.72 -9.68
N ILE A 105 11.46 -14.71 -8.39
CA ILE A 105 11.70 -15.91 -7.60
C ILE A 105 10.55 -16.04 -6.60
N SER A 106 9.66 -17.00 -6.82
CA SER A 106 8.50 -17.21 -5.95
C SER A 106 8.82 -18.23 -4.85
N THR A 107 8.70 -17.81 -3.59
CA THR A 107 8.98 -18.66 -2.43
C THR A 107 7.86 -19.63 -2.11
N LYS A 108 6.76 -19.69 -2.88
CA LYS A 108 5.56 -20.49 -2.54
C LYS A 108 5.82 -22.00 -2.36
N ASN A 109 6.89 -22.52 -2.97
CA ASN A 109 7.34 -23.92 -2.87
C ASN A 109 8.52 -24.12 -1.87
N LEU A 110 9.08 -23.05 -1.31
CA LEU A 110 10.03 -23.07 -0.20
C LEU A 110 9.26 -23.00 1.12
N ASN A 111 8.36 -23.96 1.35
CA ASN A 111 7.40 -23.94 2.45
C ASN A 111 7.54 -25.12 3.42
N LYS A 112 8.75 -25.66 3.61
CA LYS A 112 9.03 -26.72 4.58
C LYS A 112 9.40 -26.15 5.95
N ILE A 113 8.84 -26.71 7.01
CA ILE A 113 9.39 -26.61 8.37
C ILE A 113 10.53 -27.62 8.45
N LEU A 114 11.71 -27.18 8.90
CA LEU A 114 12.96 -27.95 8.80
C LEU A 114 13.41 -28.50 10.16
N ASN A 115 13.21 -27.75 11.23
CA ASN A 115 13.48 -28.19 12.60
C ASN A 115 12.55 -27.49 13.60
N ILE A 116 12.22 -28.17 14.71
CA ILE A 116 11.59 -27.58 15.90
C ILE A 116 12.30 -28.17 17.13
N ASP A 117 13.04 -27.35 17.86
CA ASP A 117 13.62 -27.75 19.14
C ASP A 117 12.73 -27.24 20.29
N ALA A 118 11.98 -28.16 20.89
CA ALA A 118 11.10 -27.87 22.02
C ALA A 118 11.85 -27.58 23.33
N LYS A 119 13.13 -27.97 23.44
CA LYS A 119 13.97 -27.75 24.63
C LYS A 119 14.68 -26.40 24.56
N GLU A 120 15.28 -26.08 23.43
CA GLU A 120 15.91 -24.78 23.19
C GLU A 120 14.89 -23.70 22.79
N GLY A 121 13.65 -24.08 22.47
CA GLY A 121 12.57 -23.17 22.10
C GLY A 121 12.86 -22.47 20.77
N THR A 122 13.26 -23.21 19.74
CA THR A 122 13.57 -22.66 18.41
C THR A 122 12.85 -23.41 17.30
N MET A 123 12.64 -22.75 16.17
CA MET A 123 12.06 -23.34 14.96
C MET A 123 12.76 -22.79 13.72
N THR A 124 13.23 -23.68 12.84
CA THR A 124 13.81 -23.33 11.55
C THR A 124 12.82 -23.64 10.43
N VAL A 125 12.49 -22.63 9.63
CA VAL A 125 11.51 -22.69 8.54
C VAL A 125 12.08 -22.15 7.24
N GLN A 126 11.64 -22.68 6.10
CA GLN A 126 11.89 -22.06 4.80
C GLN A 126 11.06 -20.77 4.64
N SER A 127 11.53 -19.84 3.80
CA SER A 127 10.98 -18.47 3.70
C SER A 127 9.54 -18.35 3.19
N GLY A 128 9.02 -19.38 2.52
CA GLY A 128 7.63 -19.48 2.05
C GLY A 128 6.62 -20.04 3.05
N VAL A 129 7.06 -20.54 4.22
CA VAL A 129 6.15 -21.03 5.27
C VAL A 129 5.27 -19.87 5.78
N SER A 130 3.96 -20.11 5.90
CA SER A 130 3.00 -19.13 6.41
C SER A 130 3.02 -19.01 7.93
N LEU A 131 2.60 -17.85 8.42
CA LEU A 131 2.37 -17.57 9.83
C LEU A 131 1.40 -18.59 10.45
N ARG A 132 0.37 -19.03 9.72
CA ARG A 132 -0.54 -20.11 10.12
C ARG A 132 0.19 -21.43 10.38
N GLU A 133 1.04 -21.86 9.46
CA GLU A 133 1.81 -23.11 9.56
C GLU A 133 2.81 -23.05 10.73
N ILE A 134 3.47 -21.90 10.94
CA ILE A 134 4.35 -21.64 12.10
C ILE A 134 3.57 -21.71 13.42
N MET A 135 2.42 -21.05 13.52
CA MET A 135 1.61 -21.00 14.75
C MET A 135 0.98 -22.36 15.10
N ALA A 136 0.64 -23.19 14.10
CA ALA A 136 0.17 -24.54 14.32
C ALA A 136 1.30 -25.44 14.84
N ALA A 137 2.39 -25.58 14.06
CA ALA A 137 3.48 -26.49 14.38
C ALA A 137 4.23 -26.10 15.68
N ALA A 138 4.30 -24.81 16.01
CA ALA A 138 4.83 -24.37 17.30
C ALA A 138 3.97 -24.89 18.45
N ALA A 139 2.64 -24.76 18.36
CA ALA A 139 1.73 -25.18 19.41
C ALA A 139 1.67 -26.71 19.59
N ASP A 140 1.77 -27.47 18.49
CA ASP A 140 1.89 -28.93 18.53
C ASP A 140 3.18 -29.39 19.24
N ALA A 141 4.25 -28.59 19.16
CA ALA A 141 5.49 -28.77 19.90
C ALA A 141 5.49 -28.16 21.32
N GLY A 142 4.37 -27.63 21.81
CA GLY A 142 4.26 -26.99 23.13
C GLY A 142 4.88 -25.59 23.21
N LEU A 143 5.12 -24.94 22.07
CA LEU A 143 5.70 -23.59 21.93
C LEU A 143 4.69 -22.58 21.36
N ALA A 144 5.07 -21.30 21.34
CA ALA A 144 4.35 -20.21 20.68
C ALA A 144 5.30 -19.15 20.13
N LEU A 145 4.93 -18.56 18.98
CA LEU A 145 5.56 -17.36 18.43
C LEU A 145 5.16 -16.14 19.28
N PRO A 146 6.10 -15.36 19.86
CA PRO A 146 5.77 -14.33 20.85
C PRO A 146 4.76 -13.27 20.39
N TYR A 147 5.00 -12.65 19.23
CA TYR A 147 4.12 -11.63 18.64
C TYR A 147 4.01 -11.87 17.13
N ALA A 148 2.87 -11.48 16.54
CA ALA A 148 2.64 -11.65 15.11
C ALA A 148 1.59 -10.65 14.58
N PRO A 149 1.61 -10.34 13.27
CA PRO A 149 0.50 -9.68 12.58
C PRO A 149 -0.80 -10.50 12.63
N TYR A 150 -1.94 -9.83 12.46
CA TYR A 150 -3.26 -10.45 12.69
C TYR A 150 -3.81 -11.30 11.53
N TRP A 151 -3.27 -11.18 10.32
CA TRP A 151 -3.64 -12.03 9.19
C TRP A 151 -2.63 -13.17 9.01
N TRP A 152 -3.08 -14.42 9.16
CA TRP A 152 -2.17 -15.58 9.21
C TRP A 152 -1.64 -16.06 7.85
N GLY A 153 -2.07 -15.43 6.75
CA GLY A 153 -1.63 -15.78 5.40
C GLY A 153 -0.25 -15.24 5.03
N LEU A 154 0.34 -14.32 5.82
CA LEU A 154 1.69 -13.81 5.59
C LEU A 154 2.72 -14.95 5.65
N THR A 155 3.70 -14.93 4.74
CA THR A 155 4.86 -15.83 4.80
C THR A 155 5.96 -15.22 5.66
N ILE A 156 6.79 -16.04 6.32
CA ILE A 156 7.89 -15.54 7.14
C ILE A 156 8.88 -14.68 6.33
N GLY A 157 9.22 -15.07 5.10
CA GLY A 157 10.03 -14.26 4.19
C GLY A 157 9.39 -12.92 3.82
N GLY A 158 8.05 -12.87 3.74
CA GLY A 158 7.31 -11.62 3.59
C GLY A 158 7.36 -10.73 4.84
N MET A 159 7.20 -11.32 6.04
CA MET A 159 7.26 -10.59 7.31
C MET A 159 8.65 -9.99 7.57
N MET A 160 9.72 -10.73 7.26
CA MET A 160 11.10 -10.24 7.28
C MET A 160 11.37 -9.23 6.14
N GLY A 161 10.69 -9.37 5.00
CA GLY A 161 10.81 -8.44 3.88
C GLY A 161 10.32 -7.02 4.21
N THR A 162 9.30 -6.88 5.06
CA THR A 162 8.61 -5.60 5.33
C THR A 162 8.65 -5.12 6.79
N GLY A 163 9.24 -5.88 7.73
CA GLY A 163 9.22 -5.53 9.15
C GLY A 163 7.85 -5.71 9.80
N ALA A 164 7.12 -6.76 9.41
CA ALA A 164 5.74 -6.96 9.87
C ALA A 164 5.67 -7.26 11.39
N HIS A 165 4.65 -6.67 12.05
CA HIS A 165 4.53 -6.64 13.50
C HIS A 165 3.09 -6.81 13.99
N GLY A 166 2.93 -7.22 15.25
CA GLY A 166 1.65 -7.27 15.98
C GLY A 166 1.34 -5.94 16.68
N SER A 167 1.13 -6.00 18.00
CA SER A 167 1.03 -4.82 18.89
C SER A 167 1.54 -5.17 20.29
N THR A 168 2.51 -4.40 20.82
CA THR A 168 3.01 -4.44 22.21
C THR A 168 4.11 -3.37 22.46
N LEU A 169 4.34 -3.02 23.73
CA LEU A 169 5.58 -2.38 24.24
C LEU A 169 6.45 -3.33 25.09
N TRP A 170 6.15 -4.63 25.14
CA TRP A 170 6.76 -5.59 26.06
C TRP A 170 7.84 -6.46 25.39
N GLY A 171 8.83 -6.94 26.16
CA GLY A 171 9.82 -7.91 25.70
C GLY A 171 10.81 -7.33 24.67
N LYS A 172 10.93 -7.94 23.49
CA LYS A 172 11.64 -7.37 22.33
C LYS A 172 10.69 -6.63 21.36
N GLY A 173 9.52 -6.20 21.84
CA GLY A 173 8.52 -5.52 21.02
C GLY A 173 7.71 -6.44 20.10
N SER A 174 6.90 -5.82 19.24
CA SER A 174 5.86 -6.50 18.46
C SER A 174 6.27 -7.02 17.08
N ALA A 175 7.48 -6.67 16.61
CA ALA A 175 7.97 -7.03 15.29
C ALA A 175 8.54 -8.46 15.23
N VAL A 176 8.19 -9.21 14.18
CA VAL A 176 8.55 -10.64 14.08
C VAL A 176 10.06 -10.83 13.93
N HIS A 177 10.75 -9.89 13.30
CA HIS A 177 12.19 -9.98 13.01
C HIS A 177 13.09 -9.90 14.24
N GLU A 178 12.64 -9.30 15.35
CA GLU A 178 13.39 -9.24 16.62
C GLU A 178 13.49 -10.61 17.32
N TYR A 179 12.63 -11.56 16.93
CA TYR A 179 12.62 -12.94 17.41
C TYR A 179 13.40 -13.89 16.49
N VAL A 180 14.08 -13.39 15.45
CA VAL A 180 14.93 -14.22 14.58
C VAL A 180 16.37 -14.27 15.10
N VAL A 181 16.87 -15.49 15.34
CA VAL A 181 18.22 -15.77 15.86
C VAL A 181 19.19 -16.25 14.78
N GLU A 182 18.69 -16.74 13.64
CA GLU A 182 19.51 -17.06 12.47
C GLU A 182 18.74 -16.80 11.17
N LEU A 183 19.44 -16.32 10.14
CA LEU A 183 18.97 -16.23 8.76
C LEU A 183 19.91 -16.97 7.81
N ARG A 184 19.36 -17.73 6.87
CA ARG A 184 20.09 -18.20 5.68
C ARG A 184 19.61 -17.42 4.46
N ILE A 185 20.51 -16.62 3.89
CA ILE A 185 20.23 -15.73 2.75
C ILE A 185 21.11 -16.09 1.55
N VAL A 186 20.51 -16.19 0.37
CA VAL A 186 21.20 -16.41 -0.91
C VAL A 186 21.46 -15.04 -1.54
N THR A 187 22.73 -14.64 -1.57
CA THR A 187 23.19 -13.35 -2.10
C THR A 187 23.87 -13.53 -3.45
N PRO A 188 23.72 -12.60 -4.42
CA PRO A 188 24.56 -12.55 -5.62
C PRO A 188 26.06 -12.57 -5.28
N SER A 189 26.88 -13.19 -6.12
CA SER A 189 28.34 -13.29 -5.91
C SER A 189 29.13 -13.21 -7.22
N GLY A 190 30.46 -13.24 -7.14
CA GLY A 190 31.34 -13.24 -8.31
C GLY A 190 31.46 -14.61 -8.99
N PRO A 191 32.07 -14.69 -10.19
CA PRO A 191 32.29 -15.97 -10.88
C PRO A 191 33.08 -17.00 -10.07
N LYS A 192 33.97 -16.55 -9.17
CA LYS A 192 34.77 -17.40 -8.27
C LYS A 192 33.92 -18.12 -7.23
N ASP A 193 32.83 -17.50 -6.78
CA ASP A 193 31.86 -18.03 -5.82
C ASP A 193 30.62 -18.63 -6.53
N GLY A 194 30.72 -18.97 -7.83
CA GLY A 194 29.62 -19.59 -8.57
C GLY A 194 28.43 -18.67 -8.90
N TYR A 195 28.60 -17.35 -8.83
CA TYR A 195 27.58 -16.30 -9.05
C TYR A 195 26.44 -16.19 -8.02
N ALA A 196 26.27 -17.14 -7.10
CA ALA A 196 25.47 -16.94 -5.88
C ALA A 196 26.12 -17.61 -4.67
N LYS A 197 25.92 -17.05 -3.48
CA LYS A 197 26.48 -17.53 -2.23
C LYS A 197 25.42 -17.60 -1.13
N VAL A 198 25.35 -18.72 -0.42
CA VAL A 198 24.59 -18.80 0.84
C VAL A 198 25.41 -18.15 1.94
N ARG A 199 24.80 -17.24 2.70
CA ARG A 199 25.30 -16.74 3.98
C ARG A 199 24.38 -17.24 5.09
N THR A 200 24.96 -17.79 6.15
CA THR A 200 24.28 -17.97 7.43
C THR A 200 24.65 -16.77 8.30
N LEU A 201 23.66 -16.11 8.89
CA LEU A 201 23.80 -14.92 9.73
C LEU A 201 23.12 -15.22 11.07
N ASP A 202 23.90 -15.44 12.12
CA ASP A 202 23.40 -15.61 13.49
C ASP A 202 23.54 -14.30 14.30
N GLU A 203 23.15 -14.31 15.59
CA GLU A 203 23.25 -13.13 16.46
C GLU A 203 24.70 -12.61 16.71
N SER A 204 25.74 -13.27 16.15
CA SER A 204 27.12 -12.78 16.14
C SER A 204 27.58 -12.13 14.82
N ASP A 205 26.89 -12.33 13.68
CA ASP A 205 27.19 -11.59 12.44
C ASP A 205 26.47 -10.22 12.47
N PRO A 206 27.19 -9.07 12.48
CA PRO A 206 26.58 -7.74 12.49
C PRO A 206 25.73 -7.44 11.25
N SER A 207 25.81 -8.27 10.20
CA SER A 207 24.94 -8.22 9.03
C SER A 207 23.50 -8.68 9.33
N LEU A 208 23.24 -9.39 10.43
CA LEU A 208 21.91 -9.89 10.78
C LEU A 208 20.90 -8.74 10.89
N ASN A 209 21.28 -7.60 11.49
CA ASN A 209 20.41 -6.43 11.63
C ASN A 209 20.09 -5.75 10.28
N ALA A 210 20.95 -5.89 9.27
CA ALA A 210 20.64 -5.46 7.90
C ALA A 210 19.72 -6.46 7.18
N ALA A 211 19.84 -7.76 7.48
CA ALA A 211 19.03 -8.81 6.86
C ALA A 211 17.63 -8.96 7.48
N ARG A 212 17.48 -8.65 8.79
CA ARG A 212 16.23 -8.74 9.57
C ARG A 212 15.07 -7.96 8.94
N VAL A 213 15.32 -6.75 8.42
CA VAL A 213 14.39 -6.01 7.56
C VAL A 213 15.17 -5.45 6.38
N SER A 214 14.92 -5.98 5.18
CA SER A 214 15.82 -5.82 4.03
C SER A 214 15.16 -5.53 2.69
N LEU A 215 13.82 -5.36 2.63
CA LEU A 215 13.05 -5.04 1.41
C LEU A 215 13.29 -6.02 0.23
N GLY A 216 13.88 -7.19 0.49
CA GLY A 216 14.34 -8.15 -0.52
C GLY A 216 15.54 -7.69 -1.37
N VAL A 217 16.22 -6.58 -1.03
CA VAL A 217 17.31 -6.03 -1.87
C VAL A 217 18.70 -6.62 -1.58
N LEU A 218 18.90 -7.26 -0.42
CA LEU A 218 20.18 -7.86 -0.04
C LEU A 218 20.39 -9.29 -0.59
N GLY A 219 19.32 -9.95 -1.03
CA GLY A 219 19.31 -11.34 -1.46
C GLY A 219 17.97 -12.02 -1.18
N VAL A 220 17.88 -13.32 -1.44
CA VAL A 220 16.68 -14.12 -1.18
C VAL A 220 16.83 -14.89 0.13
N LEU A 221 15.95 -14.66 1.10
CA LEU A 221 15.88 -15.50 2.29
C LEU A 221 15.50 -16.92 1.89
N SER A 222 16.32 -17.90 2.27
CA SER A 222 16.07 -19.33 2.09
C SER A 222 15.41 -19.91 3.34
N GLN A 223 16.00 -19.64 4.51
CA GLN A 223 15.58 -20.16 5.80
C GLN A 223 15.65 -19.09 6.89
N VAL A 224 14.80 -19.23 7.91
CA VAL A 224 14.68 -18.35 9.07
C VAL A 224 14.57 -19.21 10.33
N THR A 225 15.42 -18.97 11.32
CA THR A 225 15.33 -19.61 12.64
C THR A 225 14.77 -18.62 13.67
N LEU A 226 13.58 -18.92 14.17
CA LEU A 226 12.84 -18.15 15.17
C LEU A 226 13.13 -18.67 16.57
N LYS A 227 13.29 -17.74 17.53
CA LYS A 227 13.17 -18.01 18.96
C LYS A 227 11.69 -17.95 19.34
N LEU A 228 11.20 -19.06 19.90
CA LEU A 228 9.86 -19.23 20.41
C LEU A 228 9.89 -19.21 21.94
N GLN A 229 8.70 -19.22 22.55
CA GLN A 229 8.53 -19.37 23.99
C GLN A 229 7.56 -20.53 24.30
N PRO A 230 7.47 -21.02 25.55
CA PRO A 230 6.46 -22.02 25.92
C PRO A 230 5.03 -21.59 25.56
N LEU A 231 4.20 -22.52 25.12
CA LEU A 231 2.80 -22.27 24.75
C LEU A 231 2.03 -21.68 25.93
N PHE A 232 1.30 -20.60 25.68
CA PHE A 232 0.59 -19.82 26.70
C PHE A 232 -0.87 -19.58 26.29
N LYS A 233 -1.69 -19.13 27.25
CA LYS A 233 -3.06 -18.68 26.98
C LYS A 233 -3.14 -17.16 27.02
N ARG A 234 -4.09 -16.62 26.26
CA ARG A 234 -4.42 -15.19 26.16
C ARG A 234 -5.89 -14.99 26.55
N SER A 235 -6.18 -13.86 27.17
CA SER A 235 -7.48 -13.47 27.72
C SER A 235 -7.90 -12.15 27.08
N ILE A 236 -8.91 -12.18 26.21
CA ILE A 236 -9.30 -11.01 25.41
C ILE A 236 -10.67 -10.46 25.84
N THR A 237 -10.72 -9.15 26.06
CA THR A 237 -11.91 -8.34 26.32
C THR A 237 -11.86 -7.08 25.46
N TYR A 238 -12.93 -6.79 24.70
CA TYR A 238 -13.08 -5.48 24.05
C TYR A 238 -13.90 -4.54 24.94
N VAL A 239 -13.36 -3.36 25.24
CA VAL A 239 -14.02 -2.30 26.01
C VAL A 239 -14.23 -1.09 25.12
N THR A 240 -15.49 -0.68 24.95
CA THR A 240 -15.83 0.56 24.24
C THR A 240 -15.90 1.73 25.22
N LYS A 241 -15.17 2.81 24.93
CA LYS A 241 -15.31 4.11 25.61
C LYS A 241 -15.71 5.21 24.61
N ASN A 242 -16.07 6.38 25.12
CA ASN A 242 -15.83 7.62 24.40
C ASN A 242 -14.31 7.87 24.28
N ASP A 243 -13.87 8.67 23.32
CA ASP A 243 -12.46 8.90 23.00
C ASP A 243 -11.84 10.16 23.64
N SER A 244 -12.57 10.92 24.47
CA SER A 244 -12.03 12.14 25.10
C SER A 244 -10.80 11.94 26.00
N ASP A 245 -10.54 10.70 26.46
CA ASP A 245 -9.35 10.32 27.21
C ASP A 245 -8.29 9.56 26.39
N LEU A 246 -8.53 9.37 25.08
CA LEU A 246 -7.72 8.47 24.23
C LEU A 246 -6.24 8.89 24.16
N GLY A 247 -5.96 10.18 24.07
CA GLY A 247 -4.58 10.68 24.02
C GLY A 247 -3.77 10.32 25.27
N ASP A 248 -4.38 10.38 26.46
CA ASP A 248 -3.73 10.02 27.73
C ASP A 248 -3.72 8.50 27.98
N GLU A 249 -4.78 7.77 27.60
CA GLU A 249 -4.79 6.31 27.73
C GLU A 249 -3.79 5.65 26.79
N LEU A 250 -3.56 6.16 25.57
CA LEU A 250 -2.52 5.63 24.67
C LEU A 250 -1.12 5.67 25.28
N LEU A 251 -0.81 6.66 26.14
CA LEU A 251 0.49 6.75 26.82
C LEU A 251 0.73 5.61 27.83
N THR A 252 -0.31 4.88 28.23
CA THR A 252 -0.24 3.90 29.32
C THR A 252 -0.90 2.55 29.02
N PHE A 253 -1.79 2.45 28.03
CA PHE A 253 -2.52 1.23 27.72
C PHE A 253 -1.60 0.12 27.18
N GLY A 254 -0.59 0.47 26.37
CA GLY A 254 0.43 -0.44 25.88
C GLY A 254 1.39 -0.98 26.95
N THR A 255 1.54 -0.30 28.09
CA THR A 255 2.35 -0.78 29.23
C THR A 255 1.50 -1.45 30.33
N LYS A 256 0.17 -1.23 30.33
CA LYS A 256 -0.79 -1.96 31.19
C LYS A 256 -1.07 -3.38 30.69
N HIS A 257 -1.08 -3.60 29.36
CA HIS A 257 -1.53 -4.86 28.76
C HIS A 257 -0.56 -5.40 27.71
N GLU A 258 -0.27 -6.71 27.72
CA GLU A 258 0.82 -7.29 26.92
C GLU A 258 0.58 -7.20 25.40
N PHE A 259 -0.67 -7.30 24.94
CA PHE A 259 -1.01 -7.31 23.51
C PHE A 259 -2.06 -6.25 23.12
N ALA A 260 -2.09 -5.12 23.85
CA ALA A 260 -3.04 -4.04 23.62
C ALA A 260 -3.08 -3.54 22.16
N ASP A 261 -4.27 -3.38 21.59
CA ASP A 261 -4.53 -2.51 20.45
C ASP A 261 -5.79 -1.67 20.68
N VAL A 262 -5.96 -0.60 19.89
CA VAL A 262 -7.14 0.28 19.98
C VAL A 262 -7.68 0.52 18.57
N MET A 263 -8.98 0.33 18.39
CA MET A 263 -9.69 0.75 17.18
C MET A 263 -10.41 2.07 17.46
N TRP A 264 -9.99 3.13 16.79
CA TRP A 264 -10.54 4.47 16.95
C TRP A 264 -11.51 4.83 15.82
N TYR A 265 -12.66 5.34 16.22
CA TYR A 265 -13.74 5.83 15.37
C TYR A 265 -14.00 7.31 15.75
N PRO A 266 -13.25 8.27 15.15
CA PRO A 266 -13.27 9.67 15.56
C PRO A 266 -14.61 10.37 15.34
N SER A 267 -15.25 10.20 14.18
CA SER A 267 -16.59 10.74 13.85
C SER A 267 -17.71 10.12 14.70
N GLN A 268 -17.48 8.94 15.28
CA GLN A 268 -18.32 8.35 16.32
C GLN A 268 -17.98 8.80 17.76
N LYS A 269 -16.91 9.58 17.95
CA LYS A 269 -16.30 9.94 19.24
C LYS A 269 -16.15 8.71 20.15
N LYS A 270 -15.49 7.66 19.63
CA LYS A 270 -15.44 6.33 20.23
C LYS A 270 -14.10 5.64 20.03
N ALA A 271 -13.55 5.11 21.12
CA ALA A 271 -12.41 4.20 21.08
C ALA A 271 -12.82 2.81 21.59
N VAL A 272 -12.36 1.76 20.92
CA VAL A 272 -12.56 0.36 21.34
C VAL A 272 -11.21 -0.24 21.67
N TYR A 273 -10.97 -0.40 22.96
CA TYR A 273 -9.74 -0.91 23.56
C TYR A 273 -9.78 -2.44 23.60
N ARG A 274 -8.75 -3.07 23.05
CA ARG A 274 -8.52 -4.51 23.14
C ARG A 274 -7.64 -4.79 24.35
N ILE A 275 -8.25 -5.15 25.48
CA ILE A 275 -7.54 -5.73 26.62
C ILE A 275 -7.22 -7.18 26.22
N ASP A 276 -5.95 -7.49 26.01
CA ASP A 276 -5.47 -8.79 25.56
C ASP A 276 -4.18 -9.13 26.31
N ASP A 277 -4.31 -10.03 27.28
CA ASP A 277 -3.28 -10.34 28.27
C ASP A 277 -2.99 -11.83 28.37
N ARG A 278 -1.74 -12.16 28.71
CA ARG A 278 -1.30 -13.52 29.00
C ARG A 278 -1.90 -14.03 30.32
N VAL A 279 -2.38 -15.27 30.29
CA VAL A 279 -2.88 -15.99 31.47
C VAL A 279 -2.27 -17.39 31.57
N PRO A 280 -2.21 -18.00 32.78
CA PRO A 280 -1.66 -19.34 32.96
C PRO A 280 -2.33 -20.38 32.05
N VAL A 281 -1.58 -21.40 31.62
CA VAL A 281 -2.13 -22.50 30.78
C VAL A 281 -3.26 -23.27 31.46
N SER A 282 -3.29 -23.28 32.80
CA SER A 282 -4.35 -23.83 33.64
C SER A 282 -5.65 -23.01 33.63
N ALA A 283 -5.67 -21.79 33.08
CA ALA A 283 -6.88 -21.01 32.94
C ALA A 283 -7.88 -21.72 32.01
N ASN A 284 -9.13 -21.88 32.46
CA ASN A 284 -10.17 -22.53 31.68
C ASN A 284 -10.60 -21.66 30.49
N GLY A 285 -10.68 -22.27 29.31
CA GLY A 285 -11.05 -21.58 28.08
C GLY A 285 -10.63 -22.33 26.82
N THR A 286 -11.49 -22.26 25.80
CA THR A 286 -11.35 -22.88 24.47
C THR A 286 -11.47 -21.84 23.36
N GLY A 287 -11.03 -20.61 23.67
CA GLY A 287 -11.11 -19.43 22.84
C GLY A 287 -10.62 -19.64 21.42
N LEU A 288 -11.27 -18.91 20.51
CA LEU A 288 -10.90 -18.76 19.11
C LEU A 288 -11.18 -17.32 18.70
N TYR A 289 -10.14 -16.60 18.28
CA TYR A 289 -10.26 -15.36 17.52
C TYR A 289 -10.32 -15.72 16.04
N ASN A 290 -11.43 -15.38 15.39
CA ASN A 290 -11.53 -15.44 13.93
C ASN A 290 -12.11 -14.10 13.45
N PHE A 291 -11.23 -13.13 13.20
CA PHE A 291 -11.60 -11.74 12.90
C PHE A 291 -12.54 -11.68 11.70
N PHE A 292 -13.67 -10.97 11.83
CA PHE A 292 -14.75 -11.04 10.84
C PHE A 292 -14.32 -10.67 9.41
N PRO A 293 -13.60 -9.54 9.17
CA PRO A 293 -13.03 -9.23 7.84
C PRO A 293 -12.03 -10.25 7.28
N PHE A 294 -11.54 -11.22 8.06
CA PHE A 294 -10.61 -12.27 7.59
C PHE A 294 -11.31 -13.63 7.35
N ARG A 295 -12.65 -13.67 7.37
CA ARG A 295 -13.48 -14.85 7.07
C ARG A 295 -13.87 -14.90 5.59
N SER A 296 -14.32 -16.08 5.13
CA SER A 296 -14.99 -16.16 3.81
C SER A 296 -16.36 -15.50 3.93
N THR A 297 -16.67 -14.56 3.04
CA THR A 297 -17.93 -13.80 3.02
C THR A 297 -18.65 -14.07 1.69
N PRO A 298 -19.99 -14.16 1.67
CA PRO A 298 -20.72 -14.38 0.42
C PRO A 298 -20.46 -13.26 -0.61
N SER A 299 -20.07 -13.65 -1.83
CA SER A 299 -19.65 -12.70 -2.87
C SER A 299 -20.76 -11.73 -3.29
N VAL A 300 -22.02 -12.15 -3.17
CA VAL A 300 -23.20 -11.28 -3.36
C VAL A 300 -23.30 -10.20 -2.28
N ALA A 301 -22.96 -10.51 -1.02
CA ALA A 301 -22.97 -9.53 0.06
C ALA A 301 -21.84 -8.50 -0.13
N LEU A 302 -20.64 -8.96 -0.49
CA LEU A 302 -19.51 -8.10 -0.82
C LEU A 302 -19.83 -7.18 -2.01
N ALA A 303 -20.45 -7.71 -3.07
CA ALA A 303 -20.89 -6.90 -4.21
C ALA A 303 -21.96 -5.85 -3.85
N VAL A 304 -22.84 -6.13 -2.86
CA VAL A 304 -23.79 -5.15 -2.32
C VAL A 304 -23.10 -4.10 -1.46
N VAL A 305 -22.16 -4.48 -0.59
CA VAL A 305 -21.33 -3.54 0.18
C VAL A 305 -20.56 -2.62 -0.76
N ARG A 306 -19.78 -3.17 -1.70
CA ARG A 306 -19.00 -2.39 -2.66
C ARG A 306 -19.86 -1.52 -3.58
N SER A 307 -21.07 -1.95 -3.95
CA SER A 307 -21.99 -1.11 -4.73
C SER A 307 -22.69 -0.05 -3.88
N THR A 308 -22.82 -0.25 -2.56
CA THR A 308 -23.33 0.75 -1.61
C THR A 308 -22.25 1.80 -1.30
N GLU A 309 -21.00 1.37 -1.13
CA GLU A 309 -19.83 2.25 -1.12
C GLU A 309 -19.78 3.08 -2.39
N GLU A 310 -19.80 2.46 -3.57
CA GLU A 310 -19.77 3.17 -4.84
C GLU A 310 -20.95 4.15 -4.98
N LEU A 311 -22.13 3.84 -4.44
CA LEU A 311 -23.27 4.76 -4.44
C LEU A 311 -23.10 5.91 -3.43
N GLN A 312 -22.55 5.67 -2.24
CA GLN A 312 -22.31 6.70 -1.21
C GLN A 312 -21.11 7.59 -1.57
N GLU A 313 -20.07 7.00 -2.16
CA GLU A 313 -19.05 7.71 -2.94
C GLU A 313 -19.73 8.50 -4.06
N ALA A 314 -20.65 7.92 -4.83
CA ALA A 314 -21.26 8.56 -6.00
C ALA A 314 -22.27 9.70 -5.70
N LEU A 315 -22.81 9.76 -4.48
CA LEU A 315 -23.79 10.77 -4.09
C LEU A 315 -23.22 11.90 -3.21
N HIS A 316 -21.95 11.81 -2.82
CA HIS A 316 -21.38 12.62 -1.72
C HIS A 316 -22.17 12.48 -0.42
N ASP A 317 -22.74 11.29 -0.20
CA ASP A 317 -23.61 11.03 0.93
C ASP A 317 -22.79 10.75 2.19
N ALA A 318 -22.20 11.81 2.74
CA ALA A 318 -21.51 11.79 4.02
C ALA A 318 -22.44 11.32 5.16
N ASN A 319 -23.76 11.50 5.05
CA ASN A 319 -24.71 10.96 6.03
C ASN A 319 -24.80 9.43 5.91
N GLY A 320 -24.97 8.92 4.69
CA GLY A 320 -24.92 7.50 4.36
C GLY A 320 -23.62 6.85 4.81
N LYS A 321 -22.47 7.46 4.54
CA LYS A 321 -21.17 6.96 5.04
C LYS A 321 -21.12 6.91 6.57
N CYS A 322 -21.62 7.94 7.27
CA CYS A 322 -21.72 7.91 8.73
C CYS A 322 -22.74 6.88 9.27
N ILE A 323 -23.77 6.52 8.49
CA ILE A 323 -24.72 5.44 8.82
C ILE A 323 -24.05 4.08 8.60
N SER A 324 -23.40 3.86 7.46
CA SER A 324 -22.61 2.66 7.14
C SER A 324 -21.53 2.41 8.19
N ALA A 325 -20.75 3.43 8.55
CA ALA A 325 -19.76 3.38 9.62
C ALA A 325 -20.35 2.88 10.95
N LYS A 326 -21.47 3.49 11.40
CA LYS A 326 -22.15 3.09 12.64
C LYS A 326 -22.72 1.67 12.58
N LEU A 327 -23.23 1.25 11.41
CA LEU A 327 -23.70 -0.12 11.17
C LEU A 327 -22.55 -1.13 11.23
N ILE A 328 -21.40 -0.83 10.61
CA ILE A 328 -20.21 -1.68 10.60
C ILE A 328 -19.59 -1.78 12.00
N THR A 329 -19.37 -0.65 12.69
CA THR A 329 -18.90 -0.64 14.09
C THR A 329 -19.88 -1.37 15.03
N GLY A 330 -21.19 -1.23 14.81
CA GLY A 330 -22.23 -1.94 15.56
C GLY A 330 -22.22 -3.45 15.30
N LEU A 331 -22.09 -3.86 14.03
CA LEU A 331 -21.99 -5.27 13.62
C LEU A 331 -20.76 -5.93 14.23
N LEU A 332 -19.57 -5.32 14.07
CA LEU A 332 -18.31 -5.84 14.60
C LEU A 332 -18.35 -6.00 16.12
N SER A 333 -18.89 -5.02 16.84
CA SER A 333 -19.11 -5.13 18.29
C SER A 333 -20.11 -6.24 18.66
N GLY A 334 -21.25 -6.32 17.95
CA GLY A 334 -22.29 -7.32 18.18
C GLY A 334 -21.85 -8.77 17.93
N ILE A 335 -20.87 -9.00 17.06
CA ILE A 335 -20.24 -10.32 16.83
C ILE A 335 -18.94 -10.51 17.62
N ALA A 336 -18.69 -9.68 18.64
CA ALA A 336 -17.49 -9.71 19.50
C ALA A 336 -16.16 -9.66 18.72
N TYR A 337 -16.13 -8.91 17.62
CA TYR A 337 -15.05 -8.84 16.62
C TYR A 337 -14.62 -10.21 16.06
N GLY A 338 -15.47 -11.24 16.23
CA GLY A 338 -15.22 -12.61 15.83
C GLY A 338 -14.57 -13.50 16.88
N LEU A 339 -14.50 -13.07 18.15
CA LEU A 339 -14.11 -13.92 19.29
C LEU A 339 -15.22 -14.91 19.65
N THR A 340 -14.85 -16.16 19.95
CA THR A 340 -15.78 -17.21 20.39
C THR A 340 -15.16 -18.14 21.44
N ASN A 341 -16.00 -18.75 22.27
CA ASN A 341 -15.65 -19.86 23.15
C ASN A 341 -16.14 -21.16 22.50
N ASN A 342 -15.26 -21.81 21.72
CA ASN A 342 -15.57 -22.94 20.85
C ASN A 342 -16.75 -22.69 19.88
N GLY A 343 -16.65 -21.65 19.06
CA GLY A 343 -17.61 -21.33 17.99
C GLY A 343 -18.82 -20.47 18.40
N ILE A 344 -19.11 -20.34 19.71
CA ILE A 344 -20.18 -19.47 20.23
C ILE A 344 -19.57 -18.43 21.17
N PHE A 345 -19.87 -17.14 20.99
CA PHE A 345 -19.51 -16.10 21.95
C PHE A 345 -20.35 -16.25 23.25
N ARG A 346 -19.72 -16.10 24.42
CA ARG A 346 -20.36 -16.32 25.74
C ARG A 346 -20.14 -15.16 26.72
N GLY A 347 -19.75 -13.99 26.21
CA GLY A 347 -19.24 -12.88 27.01
C GLY A 347 -17.70 -12.87 27.10
N TYR A 348 -17.19 -11.80 27.70
CA TYR A 348 -15.76 -11.57 27.97
C TYR A 348 -15.41 -11.91 29.43
N PRO A 349 -14.15 -12.24 29.75
CA PRO A 349 -13.03 -12.44 28.82
C PRO A 349 -13.16 -13.74 28.03
N VAL A 350 -12.67 -13.74 26.79
CA VAL A 350 -12.52 -14.95 25.98
C VAL A 350 -11.09 -15.47 26.18
N VAL A 351 -10.96 -16.65 26.78
CA VAL A 351 -9.67 -17.26 27.13
C VAL A 351 -9.35 -18.41 26.19
N GLY A 352 -8.17 -18.42 25.57
CA GLY A 352 -7.73 -19.48 24.65
C GLY A 352 -6.22 -19.53 24.48
N TYR A 353 -5.69 -20.59 23.87
CA TYR A 353 -4.25 -20.69 23.54
C TYR A 353 -3.83 -19.62 22.52
N SER A 354 -2.62 -19.10 22.63
CA SER A 354 -2.13 -17.98 21.80
C SER A 354 -2.26 -18.24 20.30
N ASN A 355 -1.91 -19.45 19.85
CA ASN A 355 -2.06 -19.89 18.46
C ASN A 355 -3.50 -19.81 17.88
N ARG A 356 -4.53 -19.77 18.75
CA ARG A 356 -5.95 -19.62 18.37
C ARG A 356 -6.50 -18.21 18.58
N MET A 357 -5.71 -17.31 19.15
CA MET A 357 -6.15 -15.99 19.65
C MET A 357 -5.40 -14.80 19.04
N GLN A 358 -4.26 -15.06 18.40
CA GLN A 358 -3.29 -14.03 17.98
C GLN A 358 -3.43 -13.60 16.51
N ALA A 359 -3.83 -14.51 15.61
CA ALA A 359 -4.02 -14.24 14.19
C ALA A 359 -5.15 -15.12 13.60
N SER A 360 -5.73 -14.70 12.48
CA SER A 360 -6.80 -15.44 11.78
C SER A 360 -6.78 -15.19 10.26
N GLY A 361 -7.65 -15.89 9.52
CA GLY A 361 -7.65 -15.87 8.05
C GLY A 361 -8.38 -17.06 7.44
N THR A 362 -9.53 -17.46 8.00
CA THR A 362 -10.26 -18.65 7.53
C THR A 362 -10.91 -18.47 6.16
N CYS A 363 -10.81 -17.30 5.53
CA CYS A 363 -11.11 -17.15 4.11
C CYS A 363 -10.13 -17.94 3.21
N LEU A 364 -8.92 -18.26 3.69
CA LEU A 364 -7.97 -19.16 3.02
C LEU A 364 -8.31 -20.65 3.20
N ASP A 365 -9.29 -20.96 4.05
CA ASP A 365 -9.75 -22.32 4.40
C ASP A 365 -11.12 -22.65 3.80
N SER A 366 -11.61 -21.82 2.87
CA SER A 366 -12.90 -22.01 2.19
C SER A 366 -12.88 -23.22 1.26
N PHE A 367 -14.03 -23.89 1.14
CA PHE A 367 -14.25 -24.91 0.12
C PHE A 367 -14.22 -24.30 -1.28
N HIS A 368 -13.90 -25.09 -2.31
CA HIS A 368 -14.25 -24.75 -3.70
C HIS A 368 -15.77 -24.75 -3.86
N ASP A 369 -16.33 -23.54 -3.83
CA ASP A 369 -17.75 -23.22 -3.97
C ASP A 369 -18.01 -22.31 -5.18
N ASP A 370 -17.13 -22.32 -6.18
CA ASP A 370 -17.18 -21.51 -7.41
C ASP A 370 -17.37 -20.00 -7.16
N LEU A 371 -16.69 -19.48 -6.12
CA LEU A 371 -16.77 -18.09 -5.65
C LEU A 371 -18.16 -17.70 -5.12
N ILE A 372 -18.96 -18.65 -4.60
CA ILE A 372 -20.12 -18.33 -3.76
C ILE A 372 -19.66 -17.61 -2.48
N THR A 373 -18.50 -17.97 -1.92
CA THR A 373 -17.81 -17.21 -0.87
C THR A 373 -16.34 -16.95 -1.22
N ALA A 374 -15.80 -15.83 -0.75
CA ALA A 374 -14.40 -15.46 -0.95
C ALA A 374 -13.83 -14.65 0.22
N CYS A 375 -12.51 -14.44 0.24
CA CYS A 375 -11.91 -13.36 1.03
C CYS A 375 -12.49 -12.01 0.56
N PRO A 376 -12.78 -11.04 1.46
CA PRO A 376 -13.39 -9.76 1.06
C PRO A 376 -12.63 -8.98 -0.02
N TRP A 377 -11.31 -9.15 -0.08
CA TRP A 377 -10.40 -8.52 -1.03
C TRP A 377 -10.11 -9.32 -2.31
N ASP A 378 -10.79 -10.44 -2.56
CA ASP A 378 -10.48 -11.30 -3.70
C ASP A 378 -10.77 -10.60 -5.04
N PRO A 379 -9.78 -10.40 -5.91
CA PRO A 379 -9.93 -9.58 -7.12
C PRO A 379 -10.82 -10.21 -8.20
N ARG A 380 -11.24 -11.48 -8.04
CA ARG A 380 -12.13 -12.17 -8.97
C ARG A 380 -13.60 -11.83 -8.76
N ILE A 381 -13.93 -11.12 -7.69
CA ILE A 381 -15.28 -10.64 -7.37
C ILE A 381 -15.29 -9.11 -7.23
N LYS A 382 -16.49 -8.50 -7.23
CA LYS A 382 -16.66 -7.08 -6.93
C LYS A 382 -16.60 -6.83 -5.41
N GLY A 383 -15.44 -7.12 -4.81
CA GLY A 383 -15.20 -7.08 -3.37
C GLY A 383 -14.78 -5.71 -2.81
N GLU A 384 -14.33 -5.72 -1.56
CA GLU A 384 -13.79 -4.57 -0.81
C GLU A 384 -12.37 -4.22 -1.31
N PHE A 385 -12.06 -2.94 -1.55
CA PHE A 385 -10.75 -2.51 -2.08
C PHE A 385 -9.88 -1.83 -1.02
N PHE A 386 -8.91 -2.58 -0.49
CA PHE A 386 -8.06 -2.14 0.60
C PHE A 386 -6.83 -1.37 0.10
N PHE A 387 -6.88 -0.03 0.16
CA PHE A 387 -5.66 0.79 0.14
C PHE A 387 -5.22 1.09 1.57
N GLN A 388 -4.19 0.40 2.07
CA GLN A 388 -3.69 0.62 3.44
C GLN A 388 -2.44 1.52 3.47
N THR A 389 -2.56 2.70 4.07
CA THR A 389 -1.42 3.50 4.56
C THR A 389 -1.15 3.15 6.03
N THR A 390 0.11 3.17 6.46
CA THR A 390 0.49 3.07 7.88
C THR A 390 1.64 4.05 8.16
N PHE A 391 1.54 4.78 9.28
CA PHE A 391 2.56 5.72 9.75
C PHE A 391 2.72 5.60 11.27
N SER A 392 3.90 5.96 11.77
CA SER A 392 4.22 5.96 13.20
C SER A 392 4.12 7.36 13.78
N ILE A 393 3.57 7.50 14.98
CA ILE A 393 3.70 8.70 15.81
C ILE A 393 4.45 8.29 17.09
N PRO A 394 5.56 8.96 17.45
CA PRO A 394 6.30 8.68 18.68
C PRO A 394 5.41 8.76 19.93
N MET A 395 5.78 8.02 20.98
CA MET A 395 5.05 8.03 22.26
C MET A 395 5.00 9.42 22.93
N SER A 396 5.91 10.34 22.59
CA SER A 396 5.86 11.75 23.02
C SER A 396 4.70 12.55 22.43
N ASP A 397 4.30 12.24 21.19
CA ASP A 397 3.47 13.12 20.36
C ASP A 397 2.10 12.53 20.04
N VAL A 398 1.88 11.24 20.33
CA VAL A 398 0.62 10.53 20.04
C VAL A 398 -0.59 11.19 20.72
N LYS A 399 -0.42 11.80 21.90
CA LYS A 399 -1.48 12.58 22.56
C LYS A 399 -1.86 13.82 21.73
N ASN A 400 -0.87 14.62 21.34
CA ASN A 400 -1.07 15.86 20.56
C ASN A 400 -1.77 15.53 19.22
N PHE A 401 -1.30 14.48 18.53
CA PHE A 401 -1.91 13.98 17.31
C PHE A 401 -3.40 13.60 17.49
N VAL A 402 -3.74 12.89 18.56
CA VAL A 402 -5.14 12.51 18.85
C VAL A 402 -5.99 13.75 19.12
N GLU A 403 -5.50 14.70 19.94
CA GLU A 403 -6.22 15.94 20.21
C GLU A 403 -6.46 16.77 18.93
N ASP A 404 -5.49 16.83 18.01
CA ASP A 404 -5.63 17.60 16.77
C ASP A 404 -6.60 16.93 15.79
N VAL A 405 -6.59 15.59 15.67
CA VAL A 405 -7.61 14.87 14.90
C VAL A 405 -9.00 14.99 15.55
N GLN A 406 -9.10 15.10 16.88
CA GLN A 406 -10.37 15.43 17.56
C GLN A 406 -10.86 16.84 17.22
N LYS A 407 -9.98 17.85 17.24
CA LYS A 407 -10.31 19.24 16.83
C LYS A 407 -10.80 19.27 15.37
N LEU A 408 -10.17 18.52 14.47
CA LEU A 408 -10.62 18.38 13.06
C LEU A 408 -12.02 17.75 12.95
N VAL A 409 -12.35 16.77 13.77
CA VAL A 409 -13.71 16.18 13.82
C VAL A 409 -14.73 17.12 14.46
N GLU A 410 -14.34 17.99 15.39
CA GLU A 410 -15.27 18.99 15.93
C GLU A 410 -15.59 20.09 14.91
N LEU A 411 -14.66 20.41 14.03
CA LEU A 411 -14.88 21.30 12.88
C LEU A 411 -15.74 20.63 11.79
N GLU A 412 -15.40 19.40 11.38
CA GLU A 412 -16.11 18.66 10.33
C GLU A 412 -16.48 17.22 10.77
N PRO A 413 -17.59 17.04 11.53
CA PRO A 413 -17.93 15.76 12.18
C PRO A 413 -18.13 14.56 11.26
N LYS A 414 -18.32 14.78 9.95
CA LYS A 414 -18.59 13.72 8.96
C LYS A 414 -17.36 13.36 8.10
N SER A 415 -16.28 14.12 8.22
CA SER A 415 -15.07 13.99 7.39
C SER A 415 -14.47 12.58 7.44
N LEU A 416 -14.37 11.98 8.64
CA LEU A 416 -13.72 10.69 8.86
C LEU A 416 -14.67 9.49 8.81
N CYS A 417 -15.99 9.69 8.62
CA CYS A 417 -16.95 8.59 8.50
C CYS A 417 -16.61 7.61 7.35
N GLY A 418 -16.00 8.09 6.26
CA GLY A 418 -15.54 7.21 5.17
C GLY A 418 -14.41 6.26 5.57
N LEU A 419 -13.59 6.63 6.56
CA LEU A 419 -12.56 5.76 7.15
C LEU A 419 -13.16 4.82 8.20
N GLU A 420 -14.22 5.21 8.90
CA GLU A 420 -14.89 4.35 9.87
C GLU A 420 -15.63 3.17 9.24
N MET A 421 -16.06 3.29 7.98
CA MET A 421 -16.55 2.15 7.18
C MET A 421 -15.48 1.05 7.06
N GLU A 422 -14.21 1.43 6.94
CA GLU A 422 -13.05 0.56 6.77
C GLU A 422 -12.50 -0.01 8.11
N ASN A 423 -13.35 -0.03 9.14
CA ASN A 423 -13.03 -0.29 10.56
C ASN A 423 -12.16 0.77 11.27
N GLY A 424 -12.15 2.01 10.76
CA GLY A 424 -11.56 3.15 11.46
C GLY A 424 -10.02 3.17 11.47
N ILE A 425 -9.44 3.88 12.43
CA ILE A 425 -7.98 3.89 12.65
C ILE A 425 -7.64 2.77 13.64
N LEU A 426 -6.94 1.74 13.17
CA LEU A 426 -6.31 0.76 14.05
C LEU A 426 -4.97 1.32 14.56
N MET A 427 -4.85 1.47 15.86
CA MET A 427 -3.66 1.91 16.60
C MET A 427 -2.96 0.70 17.22
N ARG A 428 -1.65 0.54 16.98
CA ARG A 428 -0.84 -0.57 17.51
C ARG A 428 0.50 -0.08 18.04
N TYR A 429 0.94 -0.66 19.15
CA TYR A 429 2.24 -0.37 19.75
C TYR A 429 3.37 -1.12 19.07
N VAL A 430 4.48 -0.41 18.85
CA VAL A 430 5.72 -0.96 18.32
C VAL A 430 6.87 -0.31 19.06
N THR A 431 7.89 -1.08 19.41
CA THR A 431 9.09 -0.57 20.06
C THR A 431 10.14 -0.16 19.03
N ALA A 432 11.20 0.50 19.49
CA ALA A 432 12.48 0.52 18.80
C ALA A 432 12.91 -0.91 18.38
N SER A 433 13.59 -1.01 17.24
CA SER A 433 13.98 -2.26 16.57
C SER A 433 15.49 -2.32 16.36
N SER A 434 16.08 -3.51 16.48
CA SER A 434 17.51 -3.73 16.20
C SER A 434 17.83 -3.76 14.70
N ALA A 435 16.83 -4.03 13.85
CA ALA A 435 17.00 -4.02 12.40
C ALA A 435 17.14 -2.60 11.83
N TYR A 436 18.07 -2.40 10.89
CA TYR A 436 18.43 -1.08 10.35
C TYR A 436 17.33 -0.37 9.54
N LEU A 437 16.31 -1.11 9.07
CA LEU A 437 15.11 -0.56 8.41
C LEU A 437 13.84 -0.77 9.26
N GLY A 438 13.99 -1.02 10.57
CA GLY A 438 12.88 -1.04 11.52
C GLY A 438 12.61 0.35 12.13
N LYS A 439 11.80 0.38 13.19
CA LYS A 439 11.48 1.61 13.93
C LYS A 439 12.68 2.06 14.77
N SER A 440 12.96 3.36 14.78
CA SER A 440 14.02 4.00 15.57
C SER A 440 13.71 4.13 17.06
N GLU A 441 12.43 4.22 17.41
CA GLU A 441 11.92 4.53 18.74
C GLU A 441 10.57 3.84 19.00
N ASP A 442 10.11 3.91 20.26
CA ASP A 442 8.81 3.40 20.66
C ASP A 442 7.69 4.34 20.17
N ALA A 443 6.69 3.76 19.51
CA ALA A 443 5.67 4.51 18.78
C ALA A 443 4.31 3.79 18.76
N VAL A 444 3.28 4.56 18.39
CA VAL A 444 1.99 4.03 17.94
C VAL A 444 1.92 4.10 16.43
N ASP A 445 1.68 2.95 15.78
CA ASP A 445 1.41 2.85 14.34
C ASP A 445 -0.11 2.99 14.08
N LEU A 446 -0.48 3.94 13.20
CA LEU A 446 -1.86 4.27 12.81
C LEU A 446 -2.12 3.95 11.33
N ILE A 447 -3.38 3.62 10.96
CA ILE A 447 -3.73 2.98 9.67
C ILE A 447 -4.97 3.67 8.99
N LYS A 448 -4.91 4.04 7.67
CA LYS A 448 -5.93 4.84 6.88
C LYS A 448 -6.10 4.43 5.37
N ARG A 449 -7.18 4.86 4.65
CA ARG A 449 -7.58 4.62 3.20
C ARG A 449 -8.27 5.89 2.44
N SER A 450 -8.17 6.13 1.07
CA SER A 450 -8.98 7.03 0.05
C SER A 450 -8.63 8.55 -0.43
N ILE A 451 -8.99 9.07 -1.70
CA ILE A 451 -8.59 10.40 -2.45
C ILE A 451 -9.48 11.00 -3.69
N THR A 452 -9.41 12.31 -4.21
CA THR A 452 -9.94 12.94 -5.56
C THR A 452 -9.53 14.47 -5.93
N TYR A 453 -9.88 15.22 -7.07
CA TYR A 453 -9.27 16.57 -7.58
C TYR A 453 -10.03 17.81 -8.37
N VAL A 454 -9.52 19.13 -8.43
CA VAL A 454 -10.02 20.55 -8.91
C VAL A 454 -8.95 21.77 -9.26
N THR A 455 -9.26 23.11 -9.58
CA THR A 455 -8.35 24.29 -10.13
C THR A 455 -8.69 25.88 -9.92
N LYS A 456 -7.78 26.95 -10.11
CA LYS A 456 -7.97 28.52 -10.06
C LYS A 456 -7.04 29.60 -10.88
N ASN A 457 -6.64 30.85 -10.38
CA ASN A 457 -5.91 32.08 -10.98
C ASN A 457 -4.84 32.83 -10.04
N ASP A 458 -3.93 33.74 -10.49
CA ASP A 458 -2.72 34.22 -9.73
C ASP A 458 -2.66 35.60 -8.99
N SER A 459 -3.59 36.53 -9.14
CA SER A 459 -3.46 37.90 -8.58
C SER A 459 -3.21 37.94 -7.07
N ASP A 460 -3.78 36.97 -6.35
CA ASP A 460 -3.78 36.85 -4.90
C ASP A 460 -2.97 35.61 -4.45
N LEU A 461 -2.13 35.05 -5.33
CA LEU A 461 -1.45 33.76 -5.16
C LEU A 461 -0.70 33.63 -3.83
N GLY A 462 -0.01 34.68 -3.37
CA GLY A 462 0.70 34.67 -2.08
C GLY A 462 -0.22 34.58 -0.86
N ASP A 463 -1.47 35.04 -0.96
CA ASP A 463 -2.51 34.87 0.07
C ASP A 463 -3.28 33.55 -0.10
N GLU A 464 -3.53 33.14 -1.34
CA GLU A 464 -4.16 31.85 -1.63
C GLU A 464 -3.28 30.68 -1.17
N LEU A 465 -1.99 30.63 -1.52
CA LEU A 465 -1.05 29.56 -1.12
C LEU A 465 -1.02 29.34 0.40
N LEU A 466 -0.97 30.41 1.20
CA LEU A 466 -0.98 30.30 2.67
C LEU A 466 -2.30 29.76 3.24
N THR A 467 -3.40 29.82 2.47
CA THR A 467 -4.68 29.21 2.85
C THR A 467 -4.98 27.92 2.09
N PHE A 468 -4.18 27.55 1.09
CA PHE A 468 -4.43 26.44 0.18
C PHE A 468 -4.34 25.08 0.89
N GLY A 469 -3.20 24.80 1.54
CA GLY A 469 -3.01 23.63 2.40
C GLY A 469 -3.84 23.63 3.69
N ARG A 470 -4.71 24.64 3.88
CA ARG A 470 -5.71 24.71 4.97
C ARG A 470 -7.15 24.60 4.47
N LYS A 471 -7.37 24.49 3.14
CA LYS A 471 -8.68 24.46 2.50
C LYS A 471 -8.95 23.19 1.68
N HIS A 472 -7.90 22.46 1.31
CA HIS A 472 -7.95 21.37 0.34
C HIS A 472 -7.21 20.14 0.89
N GLU A 473 -7.74 18.91 0.74
CA GLU A 473 -7.18 17.70 1.41
C GLU A 473 -5.78 17.35 0.86
N PHE A 474 -5.57 17.59 -0.43
CA PHE A 474 -4.29 17.47 -1.12
C PHE A 474 -4.19 18.60 -2.18
N GLY A 475 -3.02 18.77 -2.82
CA GLY A 475 -2.91 19.69 -3.96
C GLY A 475 -1.50 20.08 -4.40
N ASP A 476 -1.40 20.48 -5.66
CA ASP A 476 -0.27 21.09 -6.34
C ASP A 476 -0.68 22.48 -6.91
N VAL A 477 0.27 23.40 -7.11
CA VAL A 477 -0.01 24.71 -7.75
C VAL A 477 1.05 25.02 -8.80
N MET A 478 0.68 25.08 -10.07
CA MET A 478 1.61 25.31 -11.19
C MET A 478 1.42 26.73 -11.75
N TRP A 479 2.48 27.52 -11.73
CA TRP A 479 2.42 28.98 -11.88
C TRP A 479 3.22 29.48 -13.09
N TYR A 480 2.63 30.43 -13.81
CA TYR A 480 3.15 31.08 -15.02
C TYR A 480 3.24 32.60 -14.79
N PRO A 481 4.30 33.09 -14.12
CA PRO A 481 4.47 34.49 -13.76
C PRO A 481 4.33 35.50 -14.92
N SER A 482 4.93 35.27 -16.09
CA SER A 482 4.87 36.23 -17.23
C SER A 482 3.50 36.28 -17.90
N HIS A 483 2.66 35.27 -17.63
CA HIS A 483 1.29 35.16 -18.08
C HIS A 483 0.28 35.67 -17.06
N LYS A 484 0.72 35.97 -15.82
CA LYS A 484 -0.12 36.29 -14.64
C LYS A 484 -1.26 35.28 -14.44
N LYS A 485 -0.88 34.00 -14.30
CA LYS A 485 -1.79 32.85 -14.16
C LYS A 485 -1.22 31.72 -13.31
N ALA A 486 -2.02 31.20 -12.38
CA ALA A 486 -1.69 30.06 -11.52
C ALA A 486 -2.72 28.96 -11.70
N VAL A 487 -2.30 27.87 -12.33
CA VAL A 487 -3.07 26.64 -12.52
C VAL A 487 -2.93 25.80 -11.24
N TYR A 488 -3.85 26.04 -10.32
CA TYR A 488 -4.01 25.14 -9.17
C TYR A 488 -4.44 23.75 -9.67
N ARG A 489 -3.90 22.72 -9.04
CA ARG A 489 -4.33 21.34 -9.09
C ARG A 489 -4.67 20.98 -7.63
N ILE A 490 -5.81 21.47 -7.16
CA ILE A 490 -6.42 21.10 -5.88
C ILE A 490 -6.70 19.60 -5.92
N ASP A 491 -6.31 18.78 -4.95
CA ASP A 491 -6.77 17.37 -4.88
C ASP A 491 -7.89 17.23 -3.81
N ASP A 492 -9.10 17.69 -4.20
CA ASP A 492 -10.40 17.67 -3.48
C ASP A 492 -11.47 16.71 -4.06
N ARG A 493 -12.36 16.20 -3.18
CA ARG A 493 -13.46 15.28 -3.52
C ARG A 493 -14.67 15.98 -4.15
N VAL A 494 -15.02 15.65 -5.39
CA VAL A 494 -16.15 16.24 -6.16
C VAL A 494 -17.24 15.22 -6.51
N SER A 495 -18.48 15.71 -6.64
CA SER A 495 -19.68 14.90 -6.90
C SER A 495 -19.62 14.12 -8.22
N VAL A 496 -20.53 13.14 -8.33
CA VAL A 496 -20.32 11.91 -9.11
C VAL A 496 -21.63 11.37 -9.72
N ASN A 497 -22.77 11.90 -9.26
CA ASN A 497 -23.85 12.29 -10.17
C ASN A 497 -23.37 13.29 -11.26
N ALA A 498 -22.22 13.95 -11.06
CA ALA A 498 -21.52 14.62 -12.15
C ALA A 498 -20.82 13.56 -13.02
N SER A 499 -21.36 13.33 -14.21
CA SER A 499 -20.94 12.27 -15.10
C SER A 499 -19.61 12.58 -15.79
N GLY A 500 -18.59 11.76 -15.53
CA GLY A 500 -17.31 11.91 -16.19
C GLY A 500 -16.44 10.66 -16.17
N ASN A 501 -15.87 10.36 -17.34
CA ASN A 501 -14.84 9.35 -17.55
C ASN A 501 -13.50 10.03 -17.82
N GLY A 502 -13.14 10.95 -16.91
CA GLY A 502 -11.94 11.78 -16.99
C GLY A 502 -10.65 10.97 -17.10
N LEU A 503 -9.73 11.50 -17.90
CA LEU A 503 -8.36 11.05 -18.07
C LEU A 503 -7.45 12.27 -18.12
N TYR A 504 -6.43 12.29 -17.26
CA TYR A 504 -5.31 13.22 -17.31
C TYR A 504 -4.20 12.61 -18.17
N ASN A 505 -4.13 13.01 -19.44
CA ASN A 505 -3.10 12.60 -20.38
C ASN A 505 -2.25 13.80 -20.79
N PHE A 506 -1.51 14.36 -19.81
CA PHE A 506 -0.67 15.54 -19.94
C PHE A 506 0.28 15.42 -21.14
N PHE A 507 0.35 16.48 -21.95
CA PHE A 507 0.92 16.45 -23.30
C PHE A 507 2.36 15.93 -23.39
N PRO A 508 3.31 16.31 -22.51
CA PRO A 508 4.65 15.71 -22.53
C PRO A 508 4.61 14.19 -22.32
N PHE A 509 3.69 13.69 -21.49
CA PHE A 509 3.55 12.27 -21.10
C PHE A 509 2.66 11.46 -22.06
N ARG A 510 2.32 12.03 -23.22
CA ARG A 510 1.38 11.49 -24.21
C ARG A 510 2.07 11.09 -25.51
N SER A 511 1.72 9.90 -26.02
CA SER A 511 2.12 9.42 -27.34
C SER A 511 1.67 10.39 -28.43
N THR A 512 2.65 10.97 -29.13
CA THR A 512 2.43 12.01 -30.15
C THR A 512 3.01 11.54 -31.48
N PRO A 513 2.35 11.79 -32.64
CA PRO A 513 2.87 11.38 -33.94
C PRO A 513 4.24 12.00 -34.22
N SER A 514 5.20 11.19 -34.67
CA SER A 514 6.60 11.62 -34.83
C SER A 514 6.77 12.74 -35.87
N ILE A 515 5.86 12.87 -36.84
CA ILE A 515 5.77 14.00 -37.76
C ILE A 515 5.33 15.30 -37.06
N ALA A 516 4.41 15.23 -36.09
CA ALA A 516 3.99 16.40 -35.32
C ALA A 516 5.10 16.88 -34.37
N LEU A 517 5.82 15.93 -33.75
CA LEU A 517 7.03 16.21 -32.96
C LEU A 517 8.12 16.85 -33.83
N ALA A 518 8.33 16.34 -35.06
CA ALA A 518 9.26 16.96 -36.02
C ALA A 518 8.86 18.39 -36.43
N ILE A 519 7.55 18.72 -36.45
CA ILE A 519 7.08 20.08 -36.73
C ILE A 519 7.33 21.01 -35.54
N VAL A 520 7.02 20.59 -34.30
CA VAL A 520 7.31 21.37 -33.08
C VAL A 520 8.81 21.63 -32.97
N ARG A 521 9.62 20.58 -33.14
CA ARG A 521 11.08 20.66 -33.25
C ARG A 521 11.53 21.65 -34.34
N SER A 522 10.91 21.64 -35.52
CA SER A 522 11.27 22.58 -36.59
C SER A 522 10.98 24.04 -36.23
N THR A 523 9.99 24.31 -35.38
CA THR A 523 9.76 25.66 -34.84
C THR A 523 10.75 26.06 -33.75
N GLU A 524 11.35 25.12 -33.02
CA GLU A 524 12.44 25.41 -32.06
C GLU A 524 13.81 25.56 -32.74
N GLU A 525 14.13 24.69 -33.70
CA GLU A 525 15.34 24.82 -34.54
C GLU A 525 15.29 26.10 -35.40
N LEU A 526 14.08 26.63 -35.71
CA LEU A 526 13.89 27.98 -36.25
C LEU A 526 14.12 29.10 -35.23
N ASP A 527 13.87 28.89 -33.93
CA ASP A 527 14.04 29.93 -32.89
C ASP A 527 15.49 30.03 -32.42
N GLU A 528 16.23 28.91 -32.33
CA GLU A 528 17.69 28.92 -32.18
C GLU A 528 18.36 29.72 -33.32
N ALA A 529 17.87 29.54 -34.55
CA ALA A 529 18.34 30.28 -35.73
C ALA A 529 17.94 31.77 -35.74
N LEU A 530 16.97 32.19 -34.92
CA LEU A 530 16.46 33.57 -34.86
C LEU A 530 16.95 34.37 -33.64
N HIS A 531 17.45 33.73 -32.58
CA HIS A 531 18.21 34.37 -31.49
C HIS A 531 17.46 35.51 -30.74
N TYR A 532 16.12 35.53 -30.75
CA TYR A 532 15.30 36.59 -30.15
C TYR A 532 14.50 36.11 -28.95
N ALA A 533 14.63 36.77 -27.79
CA ALA A 533 13.79 36.50 -26.60
C ALA A 533 12.27 36.76 -26.83
N ASN A 534 11.88 37.41 -27.93
CA ASN A 534 10.48 37.43 -28.37
C ASN A 534 10.00 36.04 -28.78
N GLY A 535 10.85 35.25 -29.44
CA GLY A 535 10.59 33.89 -29.89
C GLY A 535 10.19 33.00 -28.73
N LYS A 536 11.09 32.77 -27.77
CA LYS A 536 10.78 32.02 -26.53
C LYS A 536 9.52 32.49 -25.78
N CYS A 537 9.24 33.80 -25.68
CA CYS A 537 7.99 34.26 -25.07
C CYS A 537 6.74 34.05 -25.94
N ILE A 538 6.87 34.02 -27.27
CA ILE A 538 5.80 33.66 -28.20
C ILE A 538 5.59 32.13 -28.18
N ALA A 539 6.67 31.34 -28.11
CA ALA A 539 6.65 29.90 -27.92
C ALA A 539 6.01 29.53 -26.58
N ALA A 540 6.42 30.11 -25.45
CA ALA A 540 5.76 29.92 -24.15
C ALA A 540 4.28 30.31 -24.18
N LYS A 541 3.89 31.36 -24.91
CA LYS A 541 2.48 31.75 -25.12
C LYS A 541 1.74 30.79 -26.03
N LEU A 542 2.36 30.24 -27.07
CA LEU A 542 1.78 29.22 -27.94
C LEU A 542 1.66 27.87 -27.22
N ILE A 543 2.67 27.44 -26.45
CA ILE A 543 2.67 26.22 -25.62
C ILE A 543 1.63 26.34 -24.52
N THR A 544 1.63 27.43 -23.74
CA THR A 544 0.62 27.64 -22.68
C THR A 544 -0.80 27.77 -23.26
N ALA A 545 -0.97 28.41 -24.42
CA ALA A 545 -2.27 28.45 -25.11
C ALA A 545 -2.66 27.08 -25.69
N LEU A 546 -1.72 26.31 -26.23
CA LEU A 546 -1.92 24.96 -26.76
C LEU A 546 -2.33 24.02 -25.63
N LEU A 547 -1.52 23.93 -24.57
CA LEU A 547 -1.81 23.22 -23.33
C LEU A 547 -3.17 23.61 -22.78
N SER A 548 -3.46 24.91 -22.63
CA SER A 548 -4.77 25.37 -22.15
C SER A 548 -5.93 25.05 -23.12
N SER A 549 -5.69 24.94 -24.43
CA SER A 549 -6.71 24.56 -25.43
C SER A 549 -6.99 23.06 -25.44
N ILE A 550 -6.01 22.24 -25.07
CA ILE A 550 -6.15 20.79 -24.80
C ILE A 550 -6.34 20.48 -23.31
N ALA A 551 -6.68 21.50 -22.50
CA ALA A 551 -6.90 21.44 -21.06
C ALA A 551 -5.82 20.68 -20.26
N TYR A 552 -4.54 20.91 -20.58
CA TYR A 552 -3.38 20.25 -19.97
C TYR A 552 -3.48 18.71 -20.07
N GLY A 553 -4.11 18.20 -21.13
CA GLY A 553 -4.33 16.77 -21.35
C GLY A 553 -5.55 16.18 -20.63
N LEU A 554 -6.31 16.99 -19.89
CA LEU A 554 -7.55 16.55 -19.23
C LEU A 554 -8.66 16.39 -20.27
N THR A 555 -9.17 15.16 -20.41
CA THR A 555 -10.25 14.81 -21.34
C THR A 555 -11.29 13.94 -20.66
N ASN A 556 -12.54 14.01 -21.10
CA ASN A 556 -13.64 13.16 -20.69
C ASN A 556 -14.08 12.37 -21.93
N ASN A 557 -13.90 11.05 -21.93
CA ASN A 557 -14.04 10.20 -23.14
C ASN A 557 -13.21 10.67 -24.35
N GLY A 558 -12.01 11.25 -24.12
CA GLY A 558 -11.05 11.62 -25.18
C GLY A 558 -11.19 13.05 -25.73
N HIS A 559 -12.22 13.80 -25.35
CA HIS A 559 -12.39 15.22 -25.69
C HIS A 559 -12.48 16.08 -24.42
N PHE A 560 -12.12 17.36 -24.51
CA PHE A 560 -12.31 18.32 -23.43
C PHE A 560 -13.65 19.06 -23.60
N HIS A 561 -14.41 19.20 -22.50
CA HIS A 561 -15.75 19.80 -22.49
C HIS A 561 -15.90 20.94 -21.47
N GLY A 562 -14.81 21.37 -20.82
CA GLY A 562 -14.84 22.32 -19.70
C GLY A 562 -14.42 21.70 -18.37
N TYR A 563 -14.28 22.55 -17.35
CA TYR A 563 -14.00 22.14 -15.97
C TYR A 563 -15.28 22.14 -15.12
N PRO A 564 -15.40 21.30 -14.07
CA PRO A 564 -14.42 20.29 -13.64
C PRO A 564 -14.39 19.07 -14.57
N VAL A 565 -13.20 18.52 -14.82
CA VAL A 565 -13.05 17.24 -15.52
C VAL A 565 -13.16 16.13 -14.49
N VAL A 566 -14.36 15.57 -14.34
CA VAL A 566 -14.63 14.48 -13.39
C VAL A 566 -14.13 13.16 -13.96
N GLY A 567 -13.37 12.40 -13.16
CA GLY A 567 -12.84 11.09 -13.52
C GLY A 567 -12.28 10.37 -12.30
N TYR A 568 -12.17 9.04 -12.39
CA TYR A 568 -11.65 8.22 -11.30
C TYR A 568 -10.18 8.59 -10.98
N SER A 569 -9.85 8.73 -9.69
CA SER A 569 -8.52 9.10 -9.16
C SER A 569 -7.33 8.54 -9.97
N HIS A 570 -7.33 7.24 -10.23
CA HIS A 570 -6.26 6.54 -10.96
C HIS A 570 -6.03 7.00 -12.40
N ARG A 571 -7.05 7.57 -13.07
CA ARG A 571 -6.94 8.16 -14.42
C ARG A 571 -6.56 9.65 -14.37
N MET A 572 -6.65 10.28 -13.21
CA MET A 572 -6.52 11.73 -13.04
C MET A 572 -5.18 12.13 -12.40
N GLN A 573 -4.52 11.22 -11.67
CA GLN A 573 -3.35 11.55 -10.87
C GLN A 573 -2.01 11.48 -11.60
N ALA A 574 -1.89 10.61 -12.61
CA ALA A 574 -0.67 10.39 -13.37
C ALA A 574 -0.97 10.29 -14.87
N SER A 575 -0.04 10.77 -15.70
CA SER A 575 -0.07 10.64 -17.16
C SER A 575 1.09 9.76 -17.63
N GLY A 576 0.89 9.03 -18.72
CA GLY A 576 1.93 8.12 -19.23
C GLY A 576 1.58 7.33 -20.49
N THR A 577 0.57 7.72 -21.28
CA THR A 577 0.15 6.89 -22.44
C THR A 577 1.18 6.88 -23.59
N CYS A 578 2.28 7.65 -23.49
CA CYS A 578 3.43 7.48 -24.37
C CYS A 578 4.21 6.19 -24.09
N LEU A 579 4.05 5.58 -22.91
CA LEU A 579 4.63 4.28 -22.55
C LEU A 579 3.78 3.10 -23.02
N ASP A 580 2.53 3.33 -23.43
CA ASP A 580 1.63 2.30 -23.95
C ASP A 580 1.91 1.97 -25.45
N SER A 581 2.55 2.87 -26.19
CA SER A 581 2.69 2.81 -27.66
C SER A 581 3.99 2.16 -28.15
N TYR A 582 4.54 1.19 -27.41
CA TYR A 582 5.88 0.61 -27.65
C TYR A 582 6.01 -0.33 -28.88
N HIS A 583 4.97 -0.48 -29.70
CA HIS A 583 4.91 -1.46 -30.79
C HIS A 583 4.70 -0.89 -32.20
N ASP A 584 4.52 0.42 -32.35
CA ASP A 584 4.11 1.05 -33.62
C ASP A 584 5.28 1.63 -34.45
N ASP A 585 6.44 0.96 -34.53
CA ASP A 585 7.59 1.30 -35.40
C ASP A 585 7.97 2.81 -35.47
N LEU A 586 7.95 3.51 -34.33
CA LEU A 586 8.19 4.96 -34.19
C LEU A 586 7.22 5.88 -34.96
N ILE A 587 6.02 5.41 -35.33
CA ILE A 587 4.93 6.23 -35.88
C ILE A 587 4.43 7.25 -34.83
N THR A 588 4.40 6.84 -33.56
CA THR A 588 4.25 7.72 -32.39
C THR A 588 5.38 7.49 -31.41
N ALA A 589 5.68 8.50 -30.58
CA ALA A 589 6.74 8.45 -29.58
C ALA A 589 6.39 9.27 -28.32
N CYS A 590 7.15 9.05 -27.24
CA CYS A 590 7.25 10.03 -26.15
C CYS A 590 8.04 11.26 -26.64
N PRO A 591 7.61 12.50 -26.32
CA PRO A 591 8.36 13.73 -26.57
C PRO A 591 9.84 13.75 -26.12
N TRP A 592 10.22 12.98 -25.10
CA TRP A 592 11.62 12.80 -24.63
C TRP A 592 12.33 11.56 -25.16
N ASP A 593 11.75 10.80 -26.09
CA ASP A 593 12.36 9.54 -26.54
C ASP A 593 13.72 9.83 -27.21
N PRO A 594 14.85 9.35 -26.65
CA PRO A 594 16.17 9.67 -27.20
C PRO A 594 16.37 9.09 -28.60
N ARG A 595 15.55 8.11 -29.03
CA ARG A 595 15.56 7.54 -30.39
C ARG A 595 15.15 8.56 -31.46
N ILE A 596 14.35 9.57 -31.10
CA ILE A 596 13.99 10.70 -31.99
C ILE A 596 14.74 12.00 -31.63
N LYS A 597 15.70 11.94 -30.69
CA LYS A 597 16.31 13.09 -30.01
C LYS A 597 15.25 14.01 -29.37
N GLY A 598 14.40 13.43 -28.52
CA GLY A 598 13.40 14.16 -27.76
C GLY A 598 13.96 15.14 -26.72
N GLU A 599 13.08 15.93 -26.13
CA GLU A 599 13.36 16.94 -25.10
C GLU A 599 13.92 16.33 -23.80
N PHE A 600 14.83 17.05 -23.13
CA PHE A 600 15.38 16.66 -21.83
C PHE A 600 14.85 17.60 -20.73
N PHE A 601 13.97 17.08 -19.89
CA PHE A 601 13.43 17.82 -18.75
C PHE A 601 14.46 17.89 -17.63
N HIS A 602 14.85 19.11 -17.23
CA HIS A 602 15.58 19.34 -15.99
C HIS A 602 14.58 19.63 -14.86
N GLN A 603 14.97 19.38 -13.61
CA GLN A 603 14.11 19.67 -12.45
C GLN A 603 14.98 20.04 -11.25
N THR A 604 14.92 21.30 -10.85
CA THR A 604 15.56 21.86 -9.66
C THR A 604 14.52 22.01 -8.57
N THR A 605 14.85 21.58 -7.34
CA THR A 605 13.95 21.71 -6.18
C THR A 605 14.61 22.51 -5.07
N PHE A 606 13.89 23.49 -4.52
CA PHE A 606 14.29 24.20 -3.29
C PHE A 606 13.07 24.46 -2.41
N SER A 607 13.29 24.75 -1.12
CA SER A 607 12.21 24.94 -0.14
C SER A 607 12.24 26.33 0.49
N ILE A 608 11.07 26.90 0.74
CA ILE A 608 10.86 28.24 1.29
C ILE A 608 9.95 28.15 2.54
N PRO A 609 10.27 28.80 3.68
CA PRO A 609 9.39 28.87 4.84
C PRO A 609 8.04 29.53 4.53
N LEU A 610 6.96 29.11 5.20
CA LEU A 610 5.63 29.70 5.01
C LEU A 610 5.59 31.22 5.18
N SER A 611 6.39 31.80 6.09
CA SER A 611 6.46 33.26 6.31
C SER A 611 6.81 34.04 5.04
N ASP A 612 7.62 33.44 4.16
CA ASP A 612 8.33 34.16 3.12
C ASP A 612 7.69 33.97 1.73
N VAL A 613 6.77 32.99 1.59
CA VAL A 613 6.00 32.70 0.36
C VAL A 613 5.39 33.96 -0.25
N LYS A 614 4.83 34.85 0.59
CA LYS A 614 4.23 36.12 0.17
C LYS A 614 5.22 37.11 -0.42
N ASN A 615 6.46 37.07 0.04
CA ASN A 615 7.52 37.95 -0.44
C ASN A 615 8.11 37.35 -1.73
N PHE A 616 8.41 36.05 -1.73
CA PHE A 616 8.84 35.29 -2.91
C PHE A 616 7.91 35.48 -4.12
N VAL A 617 6.59 35.31 -3.94
CA VAL A 617 5.60 35.53 -5.03
C VAL A 617 5.65 36.96 -5.53
N LYS A 618 5.73 37.97 -4.64
CA LYS A 618 5.81 39.38 -5.03
C LYS A 618 7.11 39.72 -5.75
N ASP A 619 8.24 39.17 -5.30
CA ASP A 619 9.55 39.41 -5.91
C ASP A 619 9.64 38.77 -7.29
N VAL A 620 9.06 37.58 -7.50
CA VAL A 620 8.95 36.94 -8.83
C VAL A 620 7.96 37.70 -9.74
N GLN A 621 6.80 38.16 -9.23
CA GLN A 621 5.89 39.04 -9.99
C GLN A 621 6.57 40.35 -10.41
N LYS A 622 7.38 40.93 -9.51
CA LYS A 622 8.13 42.17 -9.76
C LYS A 622 9.32 41.97 -10.69
N LEU A 623 9.98 40.80 -10.66
CA LEU A 623 10.99 40.40 -11.64
C LEU A 623 10.38 40.37 -13.05
N VAL A 624 9.17 39.82 -13.19
CA VAL A 624 8.39 39.86 -14.44
C VAL A 624 8.02 41.27 -14.87
N GLU A 625 7.65 42.17 -13.95
CA GLU A 625 7.32 43.55 -14.33
C GLU A 625 8.54 44.38 -14.72
N LEU A 626 9.72 44.07 -14.17
CA LEU A 626 11.00 44.70 -14.53
C LEU A 626 11.60 44.12 -15.82
N GLU A 627 11.55 42.80 -15.99
CA GLU A 627 12.04 42.10 -17.18
C GLU A 627 11.02 41.03 -17.64
N PRO A 628 9.99 41.40 -18.44
CA PRO A 628 8.87 40.54 -18.83
C PRO A 628 9.19 39.33 -19.73
N LYS A 629 10.47 38.97 -19.85
CA LYS A 629 10.98 37.88 -20.68
C LYS A 629 11.95 36.96 -19.96
N SER A 630 12.41 37.34 -18.77
CA SER A 630 13.39 36.61 -17.95
C SER A 630 12.98 35.17 -17.66
N LEU A 631 11.68 34.94 -17.38
CA LEU A 631 11.14 33.63 -17.02
C LEU A 631 10.50 32.84 -18.19
N CYS A 632 10.39 33.42 -19.39
CA CYS A 632 9.74 32.74 -20.52
C CYS A 632 10.40 31.40 -20.89
N GLY A 633 11.71 31.23 -20.65
CA GLY A 633 12.39 29.95 -20.87
C GLY A 633 11.93 28.86 -19.89
N LEU A 634 11.77 29.20 -18.61
CA LEU A 634 11.26 28.29 -17.58
C LEU A 634 9.76 28.00 -17.77
N GLU A 635 9.01 28.94 -18.35
CA GLU A 635 7.60 28.74 -18.72
C GLU A 635 7.42 27.89 -20.00
N MET A 636 8.43 27.75 -20.87
CA MET A 636 8.45 26.71 -21.89
C MET A 636 8.55 25.31 -21.27
N GLU A 637 9.38 25.16 -20.22
CA GLU A 637 9.57 23.89 -19.48
C GLU A 637 8.46 23.59 -18.44
N ASN A 638 7.25 24.10 -18.69
CA ASN A 638 5.99 23.92 -17.92
C ASN A 638 5.79 24.82 -16.69
N GLY A 639 6.71 25.73 -16.35
CA GLY A 639 6.49 26.75 -15.31
C GLY A 639 6.76 26.30 -13.87
N ILE A 640 6.53 27.19 -12.91
CA ILE A 640 6.91 27.01 -11.50
C ILE A 640 5.88 26.14 -10.78
N LEU A 641 6.22 24.89 -10.47
CA LEU A 641 5.36 23.98 -9.71
C LEU A 641 5.64 24.10 -8.20
N MET A 642 4.60 24.33 -7.39
CA MET A 642 4.69 24.54 -5.94
C MET A 642 3.86 23.51 -5.17
N ARG A 643 4.44 22.93 -4.12
CA ARG A 643 3.84 21.90 -3.26
C ARG A 643 4.09 22.16 -1.78
N TYR A 644 3.09 21.91 -0.95
CA TYR A 644 3.18 21.99 0.52
C TYR A 644 4.00 20.83 1.09
N ILE A 645 4.88 21.09 2.06
CA ILE A 645 5.65 20.05 2.78
C ILE A 645 5.71 20.37 4.28
N GLU A 646 5.40 19.37 5.11
CA GLU A 646 5.74 19.35 6.54
C GLU A 646 7.15 18.75 6.73
N ASN A 647 7.98 19.43 7.51
CA ASN A 647 9.37 19.07 7.76
C ASN A 647 9.69 19.29 9.26
N PRO A 648 10.49 18.46 9.95
CA PRO A 648 10.62 18.50 11.42
C PRO A 648 11.26 19.77 12.05
N LEU A 649 11.51 20.81 11.26
CA LEU A 649 12.10 22.08 11.70
C LEU A 649 11.25 23.31 11.32
N ASP A 650 10.37 23.22 10.31
CA ASP A 650 9.39 24.26 9.98
C ASP A 650 8.40 23.78 8.89
N LEU A 651 7.27 24.47 8.75
CA LEU A 651 6.37 24.30 7.60
C LEU A 651 6.88 25.10 6.38
N GLY A 652 6.85 24.50 5.19
CA GLY A 652 7.33 25.17 3.98
C GLY A 652 6.68 24.71 2.68
N PHE A 653 6.99 25.44 1.61
CA PHE A 653 6.71 25.03 0.23
C PHE A 653 8.00 24.55 -0.43
N SER A 654 7.93 23.43 -1.17
CA SER A 654 8.90 23.17 -2.22
C SER A 654 8.46 23.81 -3.53
N VAL A 655 9.42 24.46 -4.16
CA VAL A 655 9.34 25.04 -5.50
C VAL A 655 10.16 24.15 -6.43
N PHE A 656 9.51 23.65 -7.46
CA PHE A 656 10.12 22.92 -8.57
C PHE A 656 10.20 23.87 -9.77
N CYS A 657 11.41 24.01 -10.32
CA CYS A 657 11.78 24.86 -11.45
C CYS A 657 12.58 24.06 -12.48
#